data_AF-A0A4W5N1C3-F1
#
_entry.id   AF-A0A4W5N1C3-F1
#
_cell.length_a   1.000
_cell.length_b   1.000
_cell.length_c   1.000
_cell.angle_alpha   90.00
_cell.angle_beta   90.00
_cell.angle_gamma   90.00
#
_symmetry.space_group_name_H-M   'P 1'
#
loop_
_entity.id
_entity.type
_entity.pdbx_description
1 polymer ?
#
loop_
_entity_poly.entity_id
_entity_poly.type
_entity_poly.pdbx_seq_one_letter_code
_entity_poly.pdbx_strand_id
1 'polypeptide(L)'
;MLGGMQYIKLTTALALLPCVFSFNVDDKNGLNFNGSLEDMFGYSVQQFENSEGKWVLIGSPLAGQPAKRTGDVYKCPVDRGPNPKCIKLELPENTTIPNLHEVKENMTMGTTLVTNPQGGFLACGPQYGYMCGQQTYISGVCTNVSSTFQVLNSIAPAVQECAKELDIVMVLDGSNSIWPWNSIIQFLLKFLKNIEIGPKLSQVGIVSYGEQVIHNVNLSQFDNTQSLLGKVMNLEQQQGVRTMTFLGIDTARKEAFTVERGARPGVKKVMIIVTDGESHDSHNLKNVTAECEKDDIERFGIAVLGDYNRNNRSINEVKKFIEEIKNISSDPVGDHFFNVSDEFALLTIVDALGSRIFALEATSGNYTSSFEMEMSQAGFSAHTSKEGVMLGAVGAYEWNGTVVMHTDQGTMVPLNADFHDHLDERKESLAGYVGYDVQSASTPNGVLYITGAPRYNHTGRVIVYKLDGKHITVTQVLKGEQIGSYFGSVLQTVDVDQDSYTDILLVGAPMYMGPEREEQGQVYVFKLNERIPGPGDGVKTKFFGQSIHGVMDLNGDGIIDVTIGGLGGASLFWSKDVAELYANMTFDPSKINLQQPTKGCTLGGRETACVKTRVCFSYSVKSEKDDTNLGTAIQYNLTLDSLRAKSRAAFVNIDEKSERKAQATAKIIDNLCVEHLFAMKAKLDFRDPIMVSLEFGLAEDTGPVLDGNLPTSLNKTIPLVDCGTDDKCIADLSLKAVPSIQSLVIKANKEKFHVMITTRNSKDNAYNTKVMLSFTENINYVKVEAKEKDCSLNNTKVECAVGYPFLKSNVEEVFKILFEVNPAHISKEIQINVTATSDSDEVNTTLLDNSVKISIPVKYEAGLRFTADRHMKEDHIIVREGEQYPSVFNDTNVIGEEVKISYTINRDVDMATPPLKLRVKYPYLSPRENILLYLTHVTSSQDVRCHARDLINPLKINHNNVHTLTLKKETLSDFLVGCKDHPCKSFDCSIPHVNNSQVNVTFRVWKPTFIKAEFTSLHMIIHATLENQNTDLFMLSSTNNARDVKIQVSKEALGGIPLWIIIVSILIGLLILALVIFALWKAGFFKRKSMEDMEKEDMKN
;
A
#
# COMPACT_ATOMS: atom_id res chain seq x y z
N MET A 1 30.07 -0.55 -43.82
CA MET A 1 30.63 -1.89 -44.03
C MET A 1 29.62 -2.90 -43.53
N LEU A 2 28.93 -3.54 -44.46
CA LEU A 2 28.11 -4.72 -44.20
C LEU A 2 29.02 -5.92 -43.90
N GLY A 3 28.52 -6.86 -43.10
CA GLY A 3 28.77 -8.27 -43.38
C GLY A 3 29.18 -9.14 -42.20
N GLY A 4 28.19 -9.76 -41.56
CA GLY A 4 28.21 -11.20 -41.29
C GLY A 4 28.58 -11.64 -39.88
N MET A 5 27.62 -12.26 -39.17
CA MET A 5 27.82 -13.60 -38.63
C MET A 5 26.49 -14.26 -38.23
N GLN A 6 26.17 -15.31 -39.01
CA GLN A 6 25.56 -16.60 -38.65
C GLN A 6 24.32 -16.69 -37.74
N TYR A 7 23.25 -17.12 -38.40
CA TYR A 7 22.07 -17.79 -37.88
C TYR A 7 22.40 -18.96 -36.93
N ILE A 8 21.94 -18.87 -35.69
CA ILE A 8 21.67 -20.03 -34.82
C ILE A 8 20.17 -20.01 -34.53
N LYS A 9 19.44 -20.97 -35.11
CA LYS A 9 18.06 -21.27 -34.75
C LYS A 9 18.06 -21.87 -33.34
N LEU A 10 17.80 -21.03 -32.34
CA LEU A 10 17.42 -21.50 -31.02
C LEU A 10 15.89 -21.58 -31.02
N THR A 11 15.36 -22.80 -31.19
CA THR A 11 13.97 -23.12 -30.84
C THR A 11 13.79 -22.80 -29.36
N THR A 12 13.17 -21.68 -29.08
CA THR A 12 12.71 -21.28 -27.76
C THR A 12 11.69 -22.30 -27.26
N ALA A 13 12.09 -23.06 -26.24
CA ALA A 13 11.13 -23.71 -25.37
C ALA A 13 10.31 -22.59 -24.72
N LEU A 14 9.04 -22.47 -25.11
CA LEU A 14 8.05 -21.73 -24.32
C LEU A 14 8.03 -22.37 -22.94
N ALA A 15 8.64 -21.71 -21.95
CA ALA A 15 8.25 -21.91 -20.57
C ALA A 15 6.84 -21.35 -20.45
N LEU A 16 5.85 -22.22 -20.56
CA LEU A 16 4.46 -21.93 -20.20
C LEU A 16 4.47 -21.56 -18.72
N LEU A 17 4.41 -20.26 -18.43
CA LEU A 17 3.89 -19.76 -17.16
C LEU A 17 2.47 -20.36 -17.01
N PRO A 18 2.08 -20.81 -15.81
CA PRO A 18 0.72 -21.31 -15.60
C PRO A 18 -0.22 -20.11 -15.75
N CYS A 19 -0.81 -19.95 -16.93
CA CYS A 19 -2.05 -19.22 -17.06
C CYS A 19 -3.05 -19.92 -16.13
N VAL A 20 -3.54 -19.20 -15.13
CA VAL A 20 -4.70 -19.65 -14.36
C VAL A 20 -5.88 -19.56 -15.32
N PHE A 21 -6.13 -20.63 -16.06
CA PHE A 21 -7.40 -20.82 -16.73
C PHE A 21 -8.46 -21.02 -15.64
N SER A 22 -9.55 -20.26 -15.67
CA SER A 22 -10.74 -20.50 -14.86
C SER A 22 -11.23 -21.93 -15.16
N PHE A 23 -10.84 -22.89 -14.34
CA PHE A 23 -10.99 -24.31 -14.68
C PHE A 23 -12.42 -24.82 -14.53
N ASN A 24 -13.28 -24.08 -13.82
CA ASN A 24 -14.64 -24.49 -13.49
C ASN A 24 -15.72 -23.47 -13.89
N VAL A 25 -15.45 -22.57 -14.84
CA VAL A 25 -16.44 -21.60 -15.36
C VAL A 25 -16.83 -22.00 -16.79
N ASP A 26 -18.12 -22.21 -17.06
CA ASP A 26 -18.64 -22.61 -18.38
C ASP A 26 -18.63 -21.43 -19.37
N ASP A 27 -17.57 -21.35 -20.16
CA ASP A 27 -17.37 -20.34 -21.21
C ASP A 27 -18.21 -20.59 -22.48
N LYS A 28 -18.73 -21.82 -22.68
CA LYS A 28 -19.42 -22.23 -23.91
C LYS A 28 -20.93 -21.96 -23.87
N ASN A 29 -21.54 -22.00 -22.68
CA ASN A 29 -23.01 -21.94 -22.52
C ASN A 29 -23.53 -20.68 -21.79
N GLY A 30 -22.72 -19.63 -21.69
CA GLY A 30 -23.09 -18.38 -21.01
C GLY A 30 -24.25 -17.62 -21.67
N LEU A 31 -24.98 -16.84 -20.86
CA LEU A 31 -26.02 -15.92 -21.33
C LEU A 31 -25.40 -14.53 -21.61
N ASN A 32 -25.75 -13.95 -22.76
CA ASN A 32 -25.24 -12.64 -23.18
C ASN A 32 -26.38 -11.61 -23.25
N PHE A 33 -26.11 -10.42 -22.70
CA PHE A 33 -27.00 -9.26 -22.77
C PHE A 33 -26.33 -8.14 -23.57
N ASN A 34 -26.99 -7.72 -24.65
CA ASN A 34 -26.46 -6.70 -25.56
C ASN A 34 -27.23 -5.37 -25.43
N GLY A 35 -26.51 -4.25 -25.51
CA GLY A 35 -27.10 -2.91 -25.51
C GLY A 35 -26.22 -1.88 -26.22
N SER A 36 -26.57 -0.60 -26.10
CA SER A 36 -25.88 0.49 -26.80
C SER A 36 -24.51 0.82 -26.19
N LEU A 37 -23.48 0.90 -27.03
CA LEU A 37 -22.15 1.36 -26.63
C LEU A 37 -22.13 2.84 -26.24
N GLU A 38 -22.90 3.68 -26.95
CA GLU A 38 -22.99 5.12 -26.69
C GLU A 38 -23.63 5.41 -25.33
N ASP A 39 -24.56 4.56 -24.91
CA ASP A 39 -25.25 4.67 -23.61
C ASP A 39 -24.45 4.05 -22.46
N MET A 40 -23.26 3.50 -22.75
CA MET A 40 -22.43 2.73 -21.82
C MET A 40 -23.20 1.58 -21.16
N PHE A 41 -24.01 0.86 -21.94
CA PHE A 41 -24.71 -0.31 -21.44
C PHE A 41 -23.71 -1.39 -20.98
N GLY A 42 -23.92 -1.94 -19.78
CA GLY A 42 -22.99 -2.89 -19.16
C GLY A 42 -21.96 -2.22 -18.24
N TYR A 43 -22.14 -0.93 -17.91
CA TYR A 43 -21.24 -0.21 -17.02
C TYR A 43 -21.20 -0.83 -15.63
N SER A 44 -22.37 -0.98 -15.01
CA SER A 44 -22.56 -1.70 -13.75
C SER A 44 -23.49 -2.89 -13.98
N VAL A 45 -23.24 -3.99 -13.27
CA VAL A 45 -24.07 -5.20 -13.32
C VAL A 45 -24.36 -5.68 -11.91
N GLN A 46 -25.58 -6.10 -11.66
CA GLN A 46 -26.01 -6.58 -10.34
C GLN A 46 -26.99 -7.75 -10.51
N GLN A 47 -26.72 -8.88 -9.88
CA GLN A 47 -27.65 -10.01 -9.83
C GLN A 47 -28.80 -9.68 -8.86
N PHE A 48 -30.04 -9.99 -9.25
CA PHE A 48 -31.24 -9.63 -8.49
C PHE A 48 -32.34 -10.69 -8.61
N GLU A 49 -33.01 -11.02 -7.51
CA GLU A 49 -34.14 -11.96 -7.49
C GLU A 49 -35.34 -11.34 -6.76
N ASN A 50 -36.54 -11.59 -7.29
CA ASN A 50 -37.79 -11.22 -6.66
C ASN A 50 -38.87 -12.29 -6.93
N SER A 51 -40.10 -12.03 -6.48
CA SER A 51 -41.24 -12.91 -6.72
C SER A 51 -41.63 -13.07 -8.20
N GLU A 52 -41.13 -12.21 -9.10
CA GLU A 52 -41.39 -12.26 -10.55
C GLU A 52 -40.34 -13.10 -11.32
N GLY A 53 -39.22 -13.46 -10.68
CA GLY A 53 -38.16 -14.29 -11.25
C GLY A 53 -36.74 -13.79 -10.95
N LYS A 54 -35.76 -14.35 -11.66
CA LYS A 54 -34.34 -13.97 -11.59
C LYS A 54 -33.96 -12.99 -12.69
N TRP A 55 -33.21 -11.96 -12.32
CA TRP A 55 -32.87 -10.82 -13.17
C TRP A 55 -31.38 -10.47 -13.06
N VAL A 56 -30.83 -9.94 -14.14
CA VAL A 56 -29.58 -9.18 -14.15
C VAL A 56 -29.95 -7.71 -14.35
N LEU A 57 -29.63 -6.87 -13.38
CA LEU A 57 -29.75 -5.42 -13.50
C LEU A 57 -28.49 -4.89 -14.18
N ILE A 58 -28.68 -4.04 -15.19
CA ILE A 58 -27.59 -3.48 -15.99
C ILE A 58 -27.72 -1.97 -16.00
N GLY A 59 -26.71 -1.28 -15.47
CA GLY A 59 -26.59 0.16 -15.54
C GLY A 59 -26.13 0.64 -16.93
N SER A 60 -26.71 1.76 -17.36
CA SER A 60 -26.40 2.44 -18.61
C SER A 60 -26.32 3.95 -18.35
N PRO A 61 -25.19 4.44 -17.81
CA PRO A 61 -25.08 5.79 -17.26
C PRO A 61 -25.24 6.91 -18.29
N LEU A 62 -25.04 6.62 -19.58
CA LEU A 62 -25.20 7.60 -20.65
C LEU A 62 -26.51 7.43 -21.43
N ALA A 63 -27.47 6.66 -20.91
CA ALA A 63 -28.76 6.47 -21.54
C ALA A 63 -29.60 7.75 -21.60
N GLY A 64 -30.26 7.97 -22.74
CA GLY A 64 -31.08 9.14 -23.04
C GLY A 64 -30.44 9.98 -24.14
N GLN A 65 -31.22 10.33 -25.19
CA GLN A 65 -30.76 11.14 -26.33
C GLN A 65 -29.95 12.37 -25.88
N PRO A 66 -28.99 12.88 -26.66
CA PRO A 66 -27.96 13.82 -26.18
C PRO A 66 -28.46 15.10 -25.48
N ALA A 67 -29.71 15.51 -25.69
CA ALA A 67 -30.36 16.65 -25.01
C ALA A 67 -31.06 16.30 -23.67
N LYS A 68 -31.20 15.01 -23.32
CA LYS A 68 -31.84 14.49 -22.08
C LYS A 68 -31.10 13.26 -21.53
N ARG A 69 -29.77 13.28 -21.62
CA ARG A 69 -28.91 12.18 -21.16
C ARG A 69 -28.91 12.14 -19.63
N THR A 70 -29.62 11.20 -19.02
CA THR A 70 -29.78 11.10 -17.56
C THR A 70 -29.15 9.83 -16.98
N GLY A 71 -28.92 8.82 -17.82
CA GLY A 71 -28.56 7.48 -17.39
C GLY A 71 -29.78 6.69 -16.91
N ASP A 72 -29.73 5.36 -16.94
CA ASP A 72 -30.80 4.52 -16.40
C ASP A 72 -30.32 3.10 -16.08
N VAL A 73 -31.22 2.30 -15.51
CA VAL A 73 -31.03 0.88 -15.19
C VAL A 73 -31.99 0.04 -16.02
N TYR A 74 -31.51 -1.09 -16.51
CA TYR A 74 -32.28 -2.08 -17.24
C TYR A 74 -32.41 -3.36 -16.41
N LYS A 75 -33.58 -3.99 -16.42
CA LYS A 75 -33.76 -5.36 -15.92
C LYS A 75 -33.77 -6.37 -17.06
N CYS A 76 -32.93 -7.40 -16.95
CA CYS A 76 -32.78 -8.43 -17.97
C CYS A 76 -33.14 -9.81 -17.38
N PRO A 77 -34.13 -10.53 -17.94
CA PRO A 77 -34.56 -11.82 -17.38
C PRO A 77 -33.56 -12.94 -17.70
N VAL A 78 -33.36 -13.87 -16.76
CA VAL A 78 -32.45 -15.02 -16.92
C VAL A 78 -33.13 -16.19 -17.68
N ASP A 79 -34.41 -16.46 -17.42
CA ASP A 79 -35.09 -17.70 -17.85
C ASP A 79 -35.68 -17.70 -19.29
N ARG A 80 -35.39 -16.70 -20.14
CA ARG A 80 -36.13 -16.48 -21.41
C ARG A 80 -35.37 -16.78 -22.71
N GLY A 81 -34.46 -17.75 -22.68
CA GLY A 81 -33.76 -18.26 -23.88
C GLY A 81 -32.52 -17.42 -24.29
N PRO A 82 -31.86 -17.77 -25.42
CA PRO A 82 -30.46 -17.36 -25.70
C PRO A 82 -30.22 -15.89 -26.07
N ASN A 83 -31.17 -14.97 -25.86
CA ASN A 83 -31.00 -13.50 -26.01
C ASN A 83 -32.17 -12.76 -25.32
N PRO A 84 -32.19 -12.64 -23.99
CA PRO A 84 -33.30 -12.03 -23.28
C PRO A 84 -33.37 -10.52 -23.54
N LYS A 85 -34.56 -10.00 -23.88
CA LYS A 85 -34.74 -8.55 -24.10
C LYS A 85 -34.78 -7.82 -22.75
N CYS A 86 -33.78 -6.96 -22.52
CA CYS A 86 -33.73 -6.09 -21.34
C CYS A 86 -34.78 -4.98 -21.39
N ILE A 87 -35.35 -4.63 -20.24
CA ILE A 87 -36.42 -3.63 -20.07
C ILE A 87 -35.87 -2.46 -19.27
N LYS A 88 -35.98 -1.24 -19.82
CA LYS A 88 -35.57 0.02 -19.17
C LYS A 88 -36.52 0.35 -18.01
N LEU A 89 -35.98 0.84 -16.88
CA LEU A 89 -36.76 1.11 -15.66
C LEU A 89 -37.25 2.55 -15.50
N GLU A 90 -36.70 3.51 -16.24
CA GLU A 90 -37.10 4.93 -16.21
C GLU A 90 -36.97 5.57 -14.82
N LEU A 91 -35.94 5.15 -14.06
CA LEU A 91 -35.70 5.63 -12.69
C LEU A 91 -35.50 7.16 -12.57
N PRO A 92 -34.84 7.87 -13.52
CA PRO A 92 -34.63 9.30 -13.42
C PRO A 92 -35.90 10.16 -13.32
N GLU A 93 -37.00 9.70 -13.92
CA GLU A 93 -38.25 10.46 -13.94
C GLU A 93 -38.84 10.63 -12.54
N ASN A 94 -38.69 9.60 -11.70
CA ASN A 94 -39.22 9.55 -10.34
C ASN A 94 -38.18 9.83 -9.23
N THR A 95 -36.93 10.10 -9.60
CA THR A 95 -35.86 10.44 -8.65
C THR A 95 -35.83 11.95 -8.45
N THR A 96 -36.33 12.46 -7.32
CA THR A 96 -36.42 13.92 -7.05
C THR A 96 -36.04 14.26 -5.62
N ILE A 97 -35.35 15.38 -5.41
CA ILE A 97 -35.08 15.95 -4.08
C ILE A 97 -35.93 17.22 -3.87
N PRO A 98 -36.70 17.33 -2.78
CA PRO A 98 -37.58 18.49 -2.53
C PRO A 98 -36.80 19.78 -2.31
N ASN A 99 -37.44 20.92 -2.59
CA ASN A 99 -36.95 22.29 -2.34
C ASN A 99 -35.66 22.72 -3.06
N LEU A 100 -35.29 22.05 -4.17
CA LEU A 100 -34.10 22.37 -4.96
C LEU A 100 -34.42 22.64 -6.42
N HIS A 101 -33.55 23.41 -7.08
CA HIS A 101 -33.56 23.54 -8.53
C HIS A 101 -32.63 22.47 -9.13
N GLU A 102 -33.20 21.31 -9.45
CA GLU A 102 -32.46 20.11 -9.88
C GLU A 102 -31.89 20.25 -11.31
N VAL A 103 -30.66 19.78 -11.50
CA VAL A 103 -30.00 19.65 -12.80
C VAL A 103 -29.74 18.15 -13.04
N LYS A 104 -30.73 17.50 -13.68
CA LYS A 104 -30.69 16.06 -13.95
C LYS A 104 -29.93 15.69 -15.23
N GLU A 105 -29.64 16.67 -16.07
CA GLU A 105 -28.84 16.45 -17.27
C GLU A 105 -27.45 15.95 -16.89
N ASN A 106 -27.04 14.84 -17.51
CA ASN A 106 -25.82 14.10 -17.24
C ASN A 106 -25.70 13.53 -15.82
N MET A 107 -26.79 13.29 -15.09
CA MET A 107 -26.69 12.76 -13.73
C MET A 107 -26.11 11.33 -13.61
N THR A 108 -25.97 10.62 -14.74
CA THR A 108 -25.39 9.29 -14.86
C THR A 108 -26.02 8.22 -13.96
N MET A 109 -27.36 8.16 -13.91
CA MET A 109 -28.05 7.13 -13.13
C MET A 109 -27.70 5.72 -13.62
N GLY A 110 -27.47 4.81 -12.68
CA GLY A 110 -27.03 3.45 -12.97
C GLY A 110 -25.51 3.30 -13.07
N THR A 111 -24.72 4.34 -12.75
CA THR A 111 -23.27 4.17 -12.52
C THR A 111 -23.01 3.15 -11.41
N THR A 112 -23.84 3.18 -10.37
CA THR A 112 -23.67 2.35 -9.17
C THR A 112 -24.96 1.64 -8.84
N LEU A 113 -24.86 0.34 -8.60
CA LEU A 113 -25.96 -0.53 -8.21
C LEU A 113 -25.53 -1.34 -7.00
N VAL A 114 -26.40 -1.43 -5.99
CA VAL A 114 -26.18 -2.31 -4.83
C VAL A 114 -27.51 -2.90 -4.39
N THR A 115 -27.51 -4.19 -4.04
CA THR A 115 -28.70 -4.87 -3.52
C THR A 115 -29.06 -4.39 -2.13
N ASN A 116 -30.35 -4.28 -1.82
CA ASN A 116 -30.79 -3.97 -0.47
C ASN A 116 -31.10 -5.28 0.28
N PRO A 117 -30.46 -5.57 1.42
CA PRO A 117 -30.75 -6.75 2.23
C PRO A 117 -32.22 -6.86 2.68
N GLN A 118 -32.94 -5.74 2.78
CA GLN A 118 -34.35 -5.68 3.17
C GLN A 118 -35.30 -5.87 1.97
N GLY A 119 -34.76 -6.06 0.76
CA GLY A 119 -35.49 -6.24 -0.49
C GLY A 119 -35.38 -5.03 -1.43
N GLY A 120 -35.25 -5.30 -2.73
CA GLY A 120 -35.01 -4.27 -3.74
C GLY A 120 -33.52 -3.95 -3.93
N PHE A 121 -33.23 -2.76 -4.45
CA PHE A 121 -31.86 -2.32 -4.74
C PHE A 121 -31.76 -0.79 -4.68
N LEU A 122 -30.54 -0.28 -4.52
CA LEU A 122 -30.22 1.13 -4.60
C LEU A 122 -29.52 1.39 -5.94
N ALA A 123 -29.95 2.44 -6.64
CA ALA A 123 -29.30 2.93 -7.86
C ALA A 123 -28.84 4.38 -7.67
N CYS A 124 -27.59 4.68 -8.02
CA CYS A 124 -27.04 6.03 -7.88
C CYS A 124 -26.66 6.67 -9.21
N GLY A 125 -26.81 7.99 -9.24
CA GLY A 125 -26.34 8.91 -10.27
C GLY A 125 -25.36 9.92 -9.65
N PRO A 126 -24.04 9.64 -9.64
CA PRO A 126 -23.06 10.47 -8.94
C PRO A 126 -22.79 11.83 -9.60
N GLN A 127 -23.26 12.04 -10.84
CA GLN A 127 -23.16 13.31 -11.55
C GLN A 127 -24.42 14.17 -11.43
N TYR A 128 -25.38 13.75 -10.58
CA TYR A 128 -26.56 14.56 -10.29
C TYR A 128 -26.15 15.92 -9.72
N GLY A 129 -26.70 16.97 -10.31
CA GLY A 129 -26.43 18.34 -9.90
C GLY A 129 -27.66 19.11 -9.47
N TYR A 130 -27.41 20.25 -8.84
CA TYR A 130 -28.42 21.22 -8.46
C TYR A 130 -27.86 22.63 -8.56
N MET A 131 -28.75 23.62 -8.73
CA MET A 131 -28.34 25.02 -8.79
C MET A 131 -28.42 25.70 -7.43
N CYS A 132 -27.36 26.45 -7.12
CA CYS A 132 -27.26 27.35 -5.98
C CYS A 132 -26.88 28.74 -6.48
N GLY A 133 -27.82 29.69 -6.46
CA GLY A 133 -27.66 30.96 -7.16
C GLY A 133 -27.45 30.73 -8.66
N GLN A 134 -26.32 31.19 -9.20
CA GLN A 134 -25.90 30.92 -10.59
C GLN A 134 -24.91 29.75 -10.73
N GLN A 135 -24.46 29.16 -9.61
CA GLN A 135 -23.53 28.03 -9.64
C GLN A 135 -24.26 26.70 -9.72
N THR A 136 -23.65 25.73 -10.40
CA THR A 136 -24.12 24.34 -10.46
C THR A 136 -23.18 23.49 -9.64
N TYR A 137 -23.73 22.76 -8.66
CA TYR A 137 -23.00 21.82 -7.81
C TYR A 137 -23.35 20.39 -8.19
N ILE A 138 -22.40 19.46 -7.97
CA ILE A 138 -22.52 18.05 -8.34
C ILE A 138 -22.37 17.20 -7.07
N SER A 139 -23.48 16.99 -6.37
CA SER A 139 -23.51 16.25 -5.12
C SER A 139 -23.69 14.74 -5.31
N GLY A 140 -24.27 14.31 -6.43
CA GLY A 140 -24.76 12.93 -6.57
C GLY A 140 -26.11 12.70 -5.88
N VAL A 141 -26.81 11.64 -6.33
CA VAL A 141 -28.09 11.18 -5.77
C VAL A 141 -28.17 9.65 -5.84
N CYS A 142 -28.80 9.03 -4.86
CA CYS A 142 -29.16 7.63 -4.87
C CYS A 142 -30.67 7.45 -4.68
N THR A 143 -31.25 6.44 -5.31
CA THR A 143 -32.69 6.17 -5.25
C THR A 143 -32.91 4.74 -4.77
N ASN A 144 -33.73 4.57 -3.74
CA ASN A 144 -34.13 3.25 -3.27
C ASN A 144 -35.25 2.73 -4.16
N VAL A 145 -35.04 1.55 -4.72
CA VAL A 145 -35.97 0.87 -5.61
C VAL A 145 -36.48 -0.39 -4.92
N SER A 146 -37.81 -0.54 -4.85
CA SER A 146 -38.48 -1.70 -4.30
C SER A 146 -38.23 -2.98 -5.11
N SER A 147 -38.57 -4.14 -4.54
CA SER A 147 -38.52 -5.42 -5.24
C SER A 147 -39.44 -5.51 -6.46
N THR A 148 -40.43 -4.62 -6.57
CA THR A 148 -41.32 -4.47 -7.74
C THR A 148 -40.86 -3.37 -8.70
N PHE A 149 -39.60 -2.93 -8.61
CA PHE A 149 -38.98 -1.92 -9.48
C PHE A 149 -39.59 -0.51 -9.40
N GLN A 150 -40.25 -0.16 -8.30
CA GLN A 150 -40.77 1.20 -8.06
C GLN A 150 -39.82 2.00 -7.17
N VAL A 151 -39.60 3.27 -7.51
CA VAL A 151 -38.86 4.22 -6.69
C VAL A 151 -39.62 4.50 -5.39
N LEU A 152 -38.97 4.27 -4.25
CA LEU A 152 -39.53 4.47 -2.92
C LEU A 152 -39.20 5.85 -2.38
N ASN A 153 -37.92 6.21 -2.39
CA ASN A 153 -37.40 7.52 -1.99
C ASN A 153 -36.05 7.80 -2.65
N SER A 154 -35.62 9.06 -2.60
CA SER A 154 -34.32 9.50 -3.12
C SER A 154 -33.52 10.17 -1.99
N ILE A 155 -32.22 9.89 -1.98
CA ILE A 155 -31.28 10.32 -0.95
C ILE A 155 -30.16 11.07 -1.64
N ALA A 156 -29.96 12.32 -1.25
CA ALA A 156 -28.84 13.15 -1.69
C ALA A 156 -28.13 13.69 -0.44
N PRO A 157 -27.33 12.86 0.25
CA PRO A 157 -26.87 13.12 1.61
C PRO A 157 -25.87 14.27 1.71
N ALA A 158 -25.34 14.73 0.58
CA ALA A 158 -24.37 15.81 0.48
C ALA A 158 -24.98 17.16 0.04
N VAL A 159 -26.28 17.21 -0.26
CA VAL A 159 -26.93 18.46 -0.66
C VAL A 159 -27.21 19.31 0.56
N GLN A 160 -26.72 20.56 0.54
CA GLN A 160 -27.06 21.60 1.51
C GLN A 160 -28.08 22.57 0.91
N GLU A 161 -29.00 23.07 1.74
CA GLU A 161 -29.92 24.14 1.34
C GLU A 161 -29.15 25.47 1.19
N CYS A 162 -29.28 26.11 0.04
CA CYS A 162 -28.58 27.37 -0.28
C CYS A 162 -29.10 28.56 0.54
N ALA A 163 -28.21 29.29 1.22
CA ALA A 163 -28.53 30.53 1.93
C ALA A 163 -28.40 31.75 1.00
N LYS A 164 -29.52 32.30 0.52
CA LYS A 164 -29.52 33.35 -0.53
C LYS A 164 -29.38 34.79 -0.04
N GLU A 165 -29.06 35.01 1.23
CA GLU A 165 -29.09 36.37 1.82
C GLU A 165 -27.70 36.73 2.36
N LEU A 166 -27.02 37.68 1.71
CA LEU A 166 -25.81 38.34 2.22
C LEU A 166 -26.01 39.85 2.33
N ASP A 167 -25.40 40.44 3.36
CA ASP A 167 -25.25 41.89 3.47
C ASP A 167 -23.77 42.25 3.27
N ILE A 168 -23.45 42.86 2.13
CA ILE A 168 -22.07 43.16 1.72
C ILE A 168 -21.81 44.66 1.84
N VAL A 169 -20.78 45.09 2.57
CA VAL A 169 -20.36 46.49 2.65
C VAL A 169 -18.95 46.66 2.09
N MET A 170 -18.83 47.47 1.04
CA MET A 170 -17.56 47.90 0.46
C MET A 170 -17.00 49.08 1.26
N VAL A 171 -15.77 48.96 1.75
CA VAL A 171 -15.03 50.01 2.49
C VAL A 171 -13.83 50.44 1.64
N LEU A 172 -13.97 51.58 0.97
CA LEU A 172 -13.06 52.03 -0.09
C LEU A 172 -12.20 53.20 0.38
N ASP A 173 -10.89 53.08 0.23
CA ASP A 173 -9.97 54.20 0.40
C ASP A 173 -10.18 55.23 -0.72
N GLY A 174 -10.66 56.42 -0.37
CA GLY A 174 -10.89 57.55 -1.25
C GLY A 174 -9.83 58.65 -1.14
N SER A 175 -8.68 58.36 -0.51
CA SER A 175 -7.56 59.29 -0.37
C SER A 175 -6.85 59.57 -1.70
N ASN A 176 -5.96 60.56 -1.72
CA ASN A 176 -5.28 60.98 -2.95
C ASN A 176 -4.20 59.99 -3.46
N SER A 177 -3.80 58.99 -2.66
CA SER A 177 -2.81 57.99 -3.09
C SER A 177 -3.38 57.04 -4.15
N ILE A 178 -4.68 56.73 -4.05
CA ILE A 178 -5.41 55.92 -5.02
C ILE A 178 -5.51 56.67 -6.34
N TRP A 179 -4.74 56.23 -7.33
CA TRP A 179 -4.74 56.83 -8.65
C TRP A 179 -4.42 55.82 -9.76
N PRO A 180 -5.28 55.66 -10.79
CA PRO A 180 -6.51 56.43 -11.04
C PRO A 180 -7.75 55.87 -10.33
N TRP A 181 -8.61 56.75 -9.79
CA TRP A 181 -9.89 56.37 -9.15
C TRP A 181 -10.82 55.55 -10.04
N ASN A 182 -10.78 55.77 -11.34
CA ASN A 182 -11.59 55.02 -12.30
C ASN A 182 -11.38 53.50 -12.22
N SER A 183 -10.20 53.04 -11.78
CA SER A 183 -9.95 51.60 -11.59
C SER A 183 -10.79 51.00 -10.46
N ILE A 184 -11.04 51.75 -9.37
CA ILE A 184 -11.95 51.35 -8.28
C ILE A 184 -13.39 51.25 -8.81
N ILE A 185 -13.82 52.21 -9.64
CA ILE A 185 -15.14 52.19 -10.27
C ILE A 185 -15.30 50.96 -11.17
N GLN A 186 -14.31 50.67 -12.02
CA GLN A 186 -14.36 49.49 -12.89
C GLN A 186 -14.35 48.17 -12.10
N PHE A 187 -13.58 48.10 -11.01
CA PHE A 187 -13.59 46.97 -10.08
C PHE A 187 -14.99 46.74 -9.49
N LEU A 188 -15.63 47.79 -8.93
CA LEU A 188 -16.98 47.70 -8.39
C LEU A 188 -18.01 47.30 -9.46
N LEU A 189 -17.96 47.89 -10.66
CA LEU A 189 -18.88 47.55 -11.74
C LEU A 189 -18.75 46.08 -12.18
N LYS A 190 -17.51 45.58 -12.33
CA LYS A 190 -17.27 44.19 -12.72
C LYS A 190 -17.70 43.22 -11.62
N PHE A 191 -17.40 43.54 -10.36
CA PHE A 191 -17.78 42.72 -9.20
C PHE A 191 -19.30 42.66 -9.02
N LEU A 192 -19.97 43.82 -8.98
CA LEU A 192 -21.41 43.90 -8.72
C LEU A 192 -22.26 43.36 -9.86
N LYS A 193 -21.75 43.32 -11.10
CA LYS A 193 -22.45 42.71 -12.23
C LYS A 193 -22.74 41.22 -12.02
N ASN A 194 -21.93 40.54 -11.21
CA ASN A 194 -22.07 39.12 -10.91
C ASN A 194 -22.94 38.85 -9.66
N ILE A 195 -23.50 39.89 -9.03
CA ILE A 195 -24.33 39.77 -7.83
C ILE A 195 -25.78 40.14 -8.15
N GLU A 196 -26.71 39.28 -7.76
CA GLU A 196 -28.13 39.53 -7.89
C GLU A 196 -28.64 40.31 -6.66
N ILE A 197 -28.96 41.59 -6.85
CA ILE A 197 -29.40 42.48 -5.76
C ILE A 197 -30.92 42.45 -5.63
N GLY A 198 -31.41 42.31 -4.40
CA GLY A 198 -32.85 42.37 -4.12
C GLY A 198 -33.19 42.25 -2.63
N PRO A 199 -34.43 42.55 -2.23
CA PRO A 199 -34.85 42.58 -0.82
C PRO A 199 -34.81 41.21 -0.13
N LYS A 200 -34.85 40.11 -0.90
CA LYS A 200 -34.71 38.71 -0.42
C LYS A 200 -33.46 38.02 -0.98
N LEU A 201 -32.53 38.80 -1.52
CA LEU A 201 -31.28 38.33 -2.13
C LEU A 201 -30.12 39.04 -1.43
N SER A 202 -29.00 39.24 -2.11
CA SER A 202 -27.86 39.98 -1.56
C SER A 202 -28.12 41.50 -1.59
N GLN A 203 -27.65 42.20 -0.56
CA GLN A 203 -27.74 43.66 -0.41
C GLN A 203 -26.33 44.25 -0.33
N VAL A 204 -26.13 45.44 -0.91
CA VAL A 204 -24.80 46.06 -1.00
C VAL A 204 -24.80 47.49 -0.47
N GLY A 205 -23.93 47.76 0.50
CA GLY A 205 -23.57 49.09 0.97
C GLY A 205 -22.17 49.51 0.48
N ILE A 206 -21.95 50.81 0.35
CA ILE A 206 -20.65 51.37 -0.06
C ILE A 206 -20.30 52.54 0.84
N VAL A 207 -19.17 52.42 1.52
CA VAL A 207 -18.56 53.41 2.40
C VAL A 207 -17.22 53.80 1.81
N SER A 208 -16.96 55.09 1.65
CA SER A 208 -15.63 55.60 1.29
C SER A 208 -15.01 56.33 2.48
N TYR A 209 -13.69 56.27 2.61
CA TYR A 209 -12.98 56.95 3.70
C TYR A 209 -11.72 57.67 3.20
N GLY A 210 -11.32 58.72 3.91
CA GLY A 210 -10.06 59.44 3.73
C GLY A 210 -9.67 60.07 5.06
N GLU A 211 -9.84 61.40 5.17
CA GLU A 211 -9.82 62.09 6.47
C GLU A 211 -11.16 62.00 7.23
N GLN A 212 -12.26 61.78 6.50
CA GLN A 212 -13.59 61.53 7.04
C GLN A 212 -14.21 60.30 6.35
N VAL A 213 -15.28 59.74 6.92
CA VAL A 213 -15.99 58.58 6.34
C VAL A 213 -17.33 59.04 5.74
N ILE A 214 -17.64 58.59 4.52
CA ILE A 214 -18.85 58.93 3.77
C ILE A 214 -19.60 57.65 3.38
N HIS A 215 -20.89 57.58 3.69
CA HIS A 215 -21.79 56.52 3.22
C HIS A 215 -22.34 56.89 1.85
N ASN A 216 -21.87 56.20 0.81
CA ASN A 216 -22.29 56.45 -0.57
C ASN A 216 -23.54 55.65 -0.97
N VAL A 217 -23.68 54.43 -0.41
CA VAL A 217 -24.81 53.53 -0.64
C VAL A 217 -25.14 52.79 0.66
N ASN A 218 -26.44 52.72 1.01
CA ASN A 218 -26.94 51.89 2.11
C ASN A 218 -27.42 50.51 1.59
N LEU A 219 -27.38 49.47 2.42
CA LEU A 219 -27.67 48.06 2.02
C LEU A 219 -29.03 47.90 1.33
N SER A 220 -30.08 48.52 1.87
CA SER A 220 -31.45 48.42 1.35
C SER A 220 -31.83 49.53 0.37
N GLN A 221 -30.85 50.29 -0.15
CA GLN A 221 -31.13 51.46 -0.99
C GLN A 221 -31.61 51.10 -2.40
N PHE A 222 -31.18 49.95 -2.91
CA PHE A 222 -31.49 49.48 -4.26
C PHE A 222 -32.08 48.07 -4.22
N ASP A 223 -33.04 47.80 -5.10
CA ASP A 223 -33.78 46.53 -5.20
C ASP A 223 -33.40 45.70 -6.43
N ASN A 224 -32.47 46.20 -7.25
CA ASN A 224 -31.97 45.54 -8.46
C ASN A 224 -30.53 45.98 -8.80
N THR A 225 -29.78 45.08 -9.45
CA THR A 225 -28.36 45.29 -9.77
C THR A 225 -28.13 46.46 -10.72
N GLN A 226 -29.01 46.68 -11.71
CA GLN A 226 -28.82 47.70 -12.73
C GLN A 226 -28.87 49.12 -12.15
N SER A 227 -29.78 49.39 -11.20
CA SER A 227 -29.87 50.68 -10.52
C SER A 227 -28.65 50.97 -9.65
N LEU A 228 -28.13 49.96 -8.93
CA LEU A 228 -26.90 50.09 -8.15
C LEU A 228 -25.69 50.40 -9.06
N LEU A 229 -25.53 49.68 -10.18
CA LEU A 229 -24.47 49.94 -11.15
C LEU A 229 -24.52 51.38 -11.68
N GLY A 230 -25.72 51.92 -11.94
CA GLY A 230 -25.90 53.32 -12.34
C GLY A 230 -25.44 54.34 -11.29
N LYS A 231 -25.64 54.06 -10.00
CA LYS A 231 -25.12 54.90 -8.90
C LYS A 231 -23.59 54.80 -8.80
N VAL A 232 -23.03 53.60 -8.98
CA VAL A 232 -21.58 53.35 -8.90
C VAL A 232 -20.79 54.05 -10.00
N MET A 233 -21.34 54.15 -11.22
CA MET A 233 -20.67 54.86 -12.33
C MET A 233 -20.36 56.34 -12.02
N ASN A 234 -21.09 56.95 -11.10
CA ASN A 234 -20.97 58.37 -10.73
C ASN A 234 -20.39 58.57 -9.32
N LEU A 235 -19.71 57.57 -8.75
CA LEU A 235 -19.03 57.69 -7.45
C LEU A 235 -17.79 58.58 -7.58
N GLU A 236 -17.78 59.70 -6.87
CA GLU A 236 -16.66 60.64 -6.84
C GLU A 236 -15.61 60.23 -5.80
N GLN A 237 -14.33 60.48 -6.08
CA GLN A 237 -13.25 60.30 -5.12
C GLN A 237 -13.32 61.41 -4.07
N GLN A 238 -13.27 61.03 -2.78
CA GLN A 238 -13.39 61.98 -1.67
C GLN A 238 -12.24 62.99 -1.62
N GLN A 239 -11.04 62.58 -2.03
CA GLN A 239 -9.79 63.33 -1.94
C GLN A 239 -9.37 63.62 -0.49
N GLY A 240 -8.07 63.62 -0.23
CA GLY A 240 -7.53 63.82 1.11
C GLY A 240 -6.06 63.47 1.24
N VAL A 241 -5.41 64.05 2.25
CA VAL A 241 -3.97 63.83 2.55
C VAL A 241 -3.73 62.75 3.61
N ARG A 242 -4.79 62.18 4.19
CA ARG A 242 -4.74 61.15 5.22
C ARG A 242 -5.59 59.96 4.83
N THR A 243 -5.16 58.80 5.33
CA THR A 243 -5.81 57.50 5.17
C THR A 243 -6.14 56.98 6.55
N MET A 244 -7.42 57.04 6.94
CA MET A 244 -7.93 56.60 8.25
C MET A 244 -8.71 55.28 8.11
N THR A 245 -7.99 54.20 7.78
CA THR A 245 -8.57 52.88 7.48
C THR A 245 -9.34 52.29 8.66
N PHE A 246 -8.82 52.39 9.89
CA PHE A 246 -9.49 51.79 11.04
C PHE A 246 -10.74 52.56 11.46
N LEU A 247 -10.75 53.89 11.28
CA LEU A 247 -11.96 54.70 11.38
C LEU A 247 -13.00 54.29 10.33
N GLY A 248 -12.58 54.04 9.08
CA GLY A 248 -13.45 53.56 8.01
C GLY A 248 -14.13 52.23 8.35
N ILE A 249 -13.34 51.25 8.81
CA ILE A 249 -13.81 49.92 9.22
C ILE A 249 -14.77 50.01 10.41
N ASP A 250 -14.40 50.74 11.47
CA ASP A 250 -15.23 50.83 12.67
C ASP A 250 -16.54 51.60 12.40
N THR A 251 -16.51 52.60 11.52
CA THR A 251 -17.72 53.32 11.07
C THR A 251 -18.61 52.41 10.23
N ALA A 252 -18.04 51.63 9.30
CA ALA A 252 -18.81 50.66 8.53
C ALA A 252 -19.47 49.61 9.44
N ARG A 253 -18.75 49.09 10.44
CA ARG A 253 -19.30 48.20 11.47
C ARG A 253 -20.45 48.84 12.25
N LYS A 254 -20.23 50.04 12.81
CA LYS A 254 -21.19 50.70 13.71
C LYS A 254 -22.39 51.32 13.01
N GLU A 255 -22.25 51.69 11.75
CA GLU A 255 -23.27 52.46 11.05
C GLU A 255 -23.80 51.77 9.78
N ALA A 256 -22.95 51.14 8.96
CA ALA A 256 -23.42 50.55 7.70
C ALA A 256 -24.16 49.22 7.91
N PHE A 257 -23.72 48.41 8.89
CA PHE A 257 -24.37 47.15 9.26
C PHE A 257 -25.50 47.31 10.28
N THR A 258 -26.18 48.46 10.30
CA THR A 258 -27.33 48.69 11.18
C THR A 258 -28.65 48.51 10.44
N VAL A 259 -29.69 48.15 11.20
CA VAL A 259 -31.04 47.95 10.65
C VAL A 259 -31.58 49.24 10.04
N GLU A 260 -31.24 50.40 10.60
CA GLU A 260 -31.63 51.71 10.07
C GLU A 260 -31.03 52.00 8.69
N ARG A 261 -29.90 51.35 8.34
CA ARG A 261 -29.26 51.43 7.03
C ARG A 261 -29.48 50.19 6.15
N GLY A 262 -30.44 49.35 6.54
CA GLY A 262 -30.91 48.23 5.73
C GLY A 262 -30.31 46.87 6.06
N ALA A 263 -29.41 46.77 7.04
CA ALA A 263 -28.86 45.48 7.44
C ALA A 263 -29.94 44.58 8.05
N ARG A 264 -29.91 43.30 7.70
CA ARG A 264 -30.92 42.31 8.08
C ARG A 264 -30.46 41.50 9.30
N PRO A 265 -31.32 41.32 10.32
CA PRO A 265 -30.99 40.47 11.47
C PRO A 265 -30.80 39.00 11.04
N GLY A 266 -29.69 38.39 11.45
CA GLY A 266 -29.41 36.97 11.19
C GLY A 266 -28.86 36.66 9.80
N VAL A 267 -28.65 37.68 8.95
CA VAL A 267 -28.00 37.57 7.64
C VAL A 267 -26.49 37.73 7.80
N LYS A 268 -25.70 36.95 7.06
CA LYS A 268 -24.23 36.99 7.14
C LYS A 268 -23.72 38.34 6.61
N LYS A 269 -22.83 38.96 7.39
CA LYS A 269 -22.25 40.27 7.11
C LYS A 269 -20.86 40.12 6.51
N VAL A 270 -20.64 40.72 5.34
CA VAL A 270 -19.37 40.65 4.61
C VAL A 270 -18.85 42.06 4.36
N MET A 271 -17.63 42.34 4.82
CA MET A 271 -16.95 43.62 4.64
C MET A 271 -15.76 43.44 3.71
N ILE A 272 -15.67 44.27 2.66
CA ILE A 272 -14.57 44.23 1.68
C ILE A 272 -13.81 45.54 1.77
N ILE A 273 -12.56 45.49 2.22
CA ILE A 273 -11.70 46.65 2.46
C ILE A 273 -10.70 46.78 1.31
N VAL A 274 -10.70 47.92 0.62
CA VAL A 274 -9.75 48.22 -0.47
C VAL A 274 -8.92 49.44 -0.09
N THR A 275 -7.60 49.30 -0.02
CA THR A 275 -6.68 50.36 0.42
C THR A 275 -5.31 50.26 -0.26
N ASP A 276 -4.62 51.39 -0.46
CA ASP A 276 -3.28 51.46 -1.08
C ASP A 276 -2.18 52.08 -0.20
N GLY A 277 -2.50 52.42 1.05
CA GLY A 277 -1.60 53.13 1.96
C GLY A 277 -1.62 52.59 3.39
N GLU A 278 -0.48 52.71 4.09
CA GLU A 278 -0.39 52.50 5.54
C GLU A 278 -1.36 53.45 6.26
N SER A 279 -2.15 52.92 7.19
CA SER A 279 -3.14 53.75 7.88
C SER A 279 -2.50 54.68 8.91
N HIS A 280 -2.99 55.91 8.98
CA HIS A 280 -2.55 56.91 9.96
C HIS A 280 -3.11 56.65 11.38
N ASP A 281 -4.03 55.69 11.52
CA ASP A 281 -4.65 55.25 12.76
C ASP A 281 -4.38 53.76 13.09
N SER A 282 -3.27 53.21 12.60
CA SER A 282 -2.87 51.79 12.79
C SER A 282 -2.76 51.32 14.24
N HIS A 283 -2.66 52.23 15.21
CA HIS A 283 -2.72 51.91 16.63
C HIS A 283 -4.07 51.31 17.07
N ASN A 284 -5.15 51.52 16.31
CA ASN A 284 -6.49 50.99 16.63
C ASN A 284 -6.74 49.57 16.09
N LEU A 285 -5.81 48.99 15.33
CA LEU A 285 -5.97 47.71 14.66
C LEU A 285 -6.57 46.63 15.55
N LYS A 286 -5.93 46.36 16.69
CA LYS A 286 -6.34 45.26 17.59
C LYS A 286 -7.74 45.44 18.16
N ASN A 287 -8.17 46.69 18.39
CA ASN A 287 -9.48 46.96 18.96
C ASN A 287 -10.59 46.79 17.91
N VAL A 288 -10.37 47.33 16.71
CA VAL A 288 -11.35 47.31 15.64
C VAL A 288 -11.55 45.89 15.09
N THR A 289 -10.48 45.10 14.92
CA THR A 289 -10.60 43.71 14.44
C THR A 289 -11.34 42.83 15.44
N ALA A 290 -11.01 42.93 16.73
CA ALA A 290 -11.68 42.18 17.80
C ALA A 290 -13.18 42.52 17.91
N GLU A 291 -13.55 43.78 17.72
CA GLU A 291 -14.96 44.19 17.72
C GLU A 291 -15.69 43.73 16.45
N CYS A 292 -15.02 43.67 15.30
CA CYS A 292 -15.61 43.09 14.08
C CYS A 292 -15.83 41.56 14.21
N GLU A 293 -14.90 40.84 14.85
CA GLU A 293 -15.06 39.41 15.17
C GLU A 293 -16.25 39.18 16.11
N LYS A 294 -16.39 40.03 17.14
CA LYS A 294 -17.52 39.97 18.07
C LYS A 294 -18.87 40.22 17.40
N ASP A 295 -18.91 41.05 16.36
CA ASP A 295 -20.13 41.37 15.60
C ASP A 295 -20.39 40.39 14.43
N ASP A 296 -19.59 39.31 14.32
CA ASP A 296 -19.62 38.28 13.28
C ASP A 296 -19.55 38.84 11.85
N ILE A 297 -18.59 39.75 11.63
CA ILE A 297 -18.35 40.36 10.32
C ILE A 297 -17.16 39.68 9.65
N GLU A 298 -17.42 39.10 8.48
CA GLU A 298 -16.40 38.50 7.61
C GLU A 298 -15.64 39.59 6.85
N ARG A 299 -14.31 39.65 6.96
CA ARG A 299 -13.52 40.77 6.43
C ARG A 299 -12.54 40.33 5.37
N PHE A 300 -12.70 40.86 4.15
CA PHE A 300 -11.76 40.69 3.05
C PHE A 300 -10.86 41.91 2.91
N GLY A 301 -9.54 41.74 3.05
CA GLY A 301 -8.56 42.81 2.90
C GLY A 301 -7.89 42.77 1.53
N ILE A 302 -7.98 43.87 0.77
CA ILE A 302 -7.36 44.03 -0.55
C ILE A 302 -6.31 45.13 -0.44
N ALA A 303 -5.03 44.72 -0.49
CA ALA A 303 -3.88 45.62 -0.50
C ALA A 303 -3.49 45.97 -1.94
N VAL A 304 -3.47 47.26 -2.26
CA VAL A 304 -3.12 47.78 -3.59
C VAL A 304 -1.74 48.45 -3.53
N LEU A 305 -0.76 47.94 -4.27
CA LEU A 305 0.63 48.43 -4.19
C LEU A 305 0.94 49.58 -5.17
N GLY A 306 -0.09 50.21 -5.74
CA GLY A 306 0.03 51.27 -6.75
C GLY A 306 0.92 52.43 -6.31
N ASP A 307 0.60 53.06 -5.17
CA ASP A 307 1.39 54.17 -4.63
C ASP A 307 2.83 53.76 -4.28
N TYR A 308 2.99 52.60 -3.63
CA TYR A 308 4.29 52.07 -3.22
C TYR A 308 5.22 51.83 -4.41
N ASN A 309 4.68 51.32 -5.52
CA ASN A 309 5.41 51.10 -6.76
C ASN A 309 5.74 52.41 -7.48
N ARG A 310 4.79 53.36 -7.55
CA ARG A 310 5.02 54.68 -8.17
C ARG A 310 6.08 55.50 -7.44
N ASN A 311 6.13 55.40 -6.12
CA ASN A 311 7.03 56.17 -5.26
C ASN A 311 8.34 55.44 -4.91
N ASN A 312 8.61 54.24 -5.48
CA ASN A 312 9.79 53.42 -5.19
C ASN A 312 10.07 53.25 -3.68
N ARG A 313 9.02 52.92 -2.92
CA ARG A 313 9.12 52.73 -1.47
C ARG A 313 10.02 51.54 -1.11
N SER A 314 10.59 51.56 0.09
CA SER A 314 11.49 50.49 0.54
C SER A 314 10.72 49.17 0.75
N ILE A 315 11.42 48.05 0.56
CA ILE A 315 10.86 46.70 0.77
C ILE A 315 10.28 46.53 2.19
N ASN A 316 10.85 47.21 3.18
CA ASN A 316 10.37 47.14 4.56
C ASN A 316 9.04 47.87 4.74
N GLU A 317 8.84 49.01 4.09
CA GLU A 317 7.55 49.74 4.10
C GLU A 317 6.46 48.93 3.40
N VAL A 318 6.77 48.30 2.25
CA VAL A 318 5.84 47.41 1.53
C VAL A 318 5.42 46.23 2.40
N LYS A 319 6.37 45.57 3.07
CA LYS A 319 6.07 44.45 3.98
C LYS A 319 5.19 44.87 5.16
N LYS A 320 5.47 46.03 5.75
CA LYS A 320 4.70 46.55 6.88
C LYS A 320 3.23 46.80 6.50
N PHE A 321 3.00 47.40 5.34
CA PHE A 321 1.65 47.62 4.80
C PHE A 321 0.91 46.30 4.53
N ILE A 322 1.55 45.34 3.85
CA ILE A 322 0.95 44.02 3.59
C ILE A 322 0.56 43.32 4.90
N GLU A 323 1.43 43.36 5.91
CA GLU A 323 1.13 42.76 7.22
C GLU A 323 -0.02 43.48 7.94
N GLU A 324 -0.15 44.80 7.79
CA GLU A 324 -1.30 45.55 8.32
C GLU A 324 -2.62 45.03 7.73
N ILE A 325 -2.71 44.89 6.41
CA ILE A 325 -3.95 44.45 5.73
C ILE A 325 -4.24 42.97 5.97
N LYS A 326 -3.21 42.12 6.08
CA LYS A 326 -3.38 40.73 6.51
C LYS A 326 -4.02 40.64 7.89
N ASN A 327 -3.58 41.47 8.84
CA ASN A 327 -4.12 41.48 10.20
C ASN A 327 -5.55 42.07 10.27
N ILE A 328 -6.01 42.79 9.25
CA ILE A 328 -7.41 43.24 9.12
C ILE A 328 -8.32 42.10 8.64
N SER A 329 -7.79 41.22 7.78
CA SER A 329 -8.52 40.15 7.12
C SER A 329 -8.93 39.06 8.12
N SER A 330 -10.07 38.40 7.90
CA SER A 330 -10.52 37.27 8.73
C SER A 330 -9.64 36.02 8.54
N ASP A 331 -9.73 35.07 9.48
CA ASP A 331 -9.11 33.75 9.36
C ASP A 331 -9.98 32.77 8.54
N PRO A 332 -9.39 31.92 7.67
CA PRO A 332 -7.97 31.86 7.34
C PRO A 332 -7.55 33.00 6.39
N VAL A 333 -6.40 33.64 6.70
CA VAL A 333 -5.89 34.81 5.96
C VAL A 333 -5.67 34.52 4.47
N GLY A 334 -5.30 33.28 4.10
CA GLY A 334 -5.09 32.89 2.69
C GLY A 334 -6.31 33.11 1.79
N ASP A 335 -7.51 33.11 2.38
CA ASP A 335 -8.77 33.29 1.66
C ASP A 335 -9.33 34.69 1.75
N HIS A 336 -9.00 35.41 2.81
CA HIS A 336 -9.55 36.74 3.06
C HIS A 336 -8.61 37.87 2.63
N PHE A 337 -7.35 37.58 2.35
CA PHE A 337 -6.36 38.57 1.94
C PHE A 337 -6.03 38.47 0.45
N PHE A 338 -6.04 39.62 -0.24
CA PHE A 338 -5.60 39.77 -1.62
C PHE A 338 -4.55 40.88 -1.72
N ASN A 339 -3.45 40.56 -2.41
CA ASN A 339 -2.39 41.53 -2.70
C ASN A 339 -2.33 41.80 -4.20
N VAL A 340 -2.39 43.07 -4.57
CA VAL A 340 -2.53 43.52 -5.96
C VAL A 340 -1.40 44.50 -6.28
N SER A 341 -0.78 44.36 -7.46
CA SER A 341 0.37 45.18 -7.85
C SER A 341 0.05 46.66 -8.01
N ASP A 342 -1.16 46.99 -8.46
CA ASP A 342 -1.62 48.34 -8.77
C ASP A 342 -3.15 48.36 -8.91
N GLU A 343 -3.73 49.54 -9.11
CA GLU A 343 -5.18 49.71 -9.19
C GLU A 343 -5.79 48.99 -10.41
N PHE A 344 -5.07 48.83 -11.53
CA PHE A 344 -5.58 48.14 -12.72
C PHE A 344 -5.68 46.63 -12.48
N ALA A 345 -4.76 46.06 -11.72
CA ALA A 345 -4.74 44.64 -11.38
C ALA A 345 -5.91 44.23 -10.46
N LEU A 346 -6.67 45.16 -9.88
CA LEU A 346 -7.91 44.85 -9.15
C LEU A 346 -8.93 44.08 -10.02
N LEU A 347 -8.94 44.32 -11.33
CA LEU A 347 -9.84 43.61 -12.24
C LEU A 347 -9.52 42.11 -12.37
N THR A 348 -8.29 41.71 -12.03
CA THR A 348 -7.83 40.32 -12.10
C THR A 348 -8.31 39.50 -10.90
N ILE A 349 -8.55 40.14 -9.75
CA ILE A 349 -9.01 39.46 -8.53
C ILE A 349 -10.53 39.35 -8.43
N VAL A 350 -11.30 40.03 -9.29
CA VAL A 350 -12.79 40.04 -9.21
C VAL A 350 -13.38 38.64 -9.23
N ASP A 351 -12.88 37.77 -10.11
CA ASP A 351 -13.43 36.42 -10.26
C ASP A 351 -13.08 35.55 -9.03
N ALA A 352 -11.87 35.70 -8.48
CA ALA A 352 -11.41 35.00 -7.28
C ALA A 352 -12.08 35.52 -5.98
N LEU A 353 -12.27 36.83 -5.87
CA LEU A 353 -12.98 37.46 -4.76
C LEU A 353 -14.47 37.07 -4.80
N GLY A 354 -15.09 37.13 -5.98
CA GLY A 354 -16.45 36.69 -6.21
C GLY A 354 -16.64 35.22 -5.80
N SER A 355 -15.77 34.31 -6.25
CA SER A 355 -15.89 32.90 -5.89
C SER A 355 -15.81 32.64 -4.38
N ARG A 356 -14.95 33.38 -3.66
CA ARG A 356 -14.81 33.24 -2.20
C ARG A 356 -16.02 33.80 -1.44
N ILE A 357 -16.62 34.87 -1.94
CA ILE A 357 -17.83 35.46 -1.34
C ILE A 357 -19.06 34.59 -1.63
N PHE A 358 -19.18 34.04 -2.85
CA PHE A 358 -20.29 33.16 -3.19
C PHE A 358 -20.24 31.82 -2.43
N ALA A 359 -19.06 31.36 -2.01
CA ALA A 359 -18.95 30.23 -1.09
C ALA A 359 -19.64 30.49 0.27
N LEU A 360 -19.72 31.74 0.72
CA LEU A 360 -20.46 32.13 1.94
C LEU A 360 -21.98 32.15 1.75
N GLU A 361 -22.48 32.18 0.49
CA GLU A 361 -23.92 31.98 0.19
C GLU A 361 -24.30 30.48 0.25
N ALA A 362 -23.33 29.59 0.04
CA ALA A 362 -23.56 28.15 -0.08
C ALA A 362 -23.33 27.38 1.23
N THR A 363 -22.65 27.98 2.22
CA THR A 363 -22.23 27.31 3.45
C THR A 363 -22.85 27.96 4.69
N SER A 364 -23.18 27.15 5.71
CA SER A 364 -23.63 27.65 7.03
C SER A 364 -22.48 28.03 7.97
N GLY A 365 -21.24 28.09 7.47
CA GLY A 365 -20.01 28.29 8.25
C GLY A 365 -19.13 29.44 7.74
N ASN A 366 -18.07 29.77 8.48
CA ASN A 366 -17.17 30.92 8.20
C ASN A 366 -16.05 30.60 7.18
N TYR A 367 -16.21 29.60 6.30
CA TYR A 367 -15.14 29.12 5.42
C TYR A 367 -15.39 29.47 3.95
N THR A 368 -14.39 30.06 3.31
CA THR A 368 -14.51 30.76 2.02
C THR A 368 -13.87 30.06 0.81
N SER A 369 -13.33 28.85 0.93
CA SER A 369 -12.54 28.29 -0.20
C SER A 369 -12.52 26.76 -0.43
N SER A 370 -12.80 25.89 0.54
CA SER A 370 -12.76 24.44 0.27
C SER A 370 -14.13 23.89 -0.10
N PHE A 371 -14.27 23.28 -1.29
CA PHE A 371 -15.41 22.42 -1.59
C PHE A 371 -15.39 21.25 -0.60
N GLU A 372 -16.27 21.28 0.40
CA GLU A 372 -16.40 20.20 1.36
C GLU A 372 -17.23 19.08 0.75
N MET A 373 -18.50 19.36 0.46
CA MET A 373 -19.47 18.35 0.01
C MET A 373 -20.25 18.73 -1.25
N GLU A 374 -20.11 19.97 -1.71
CA GLU A 374 -20.81 20.56 -2.86
C GLU A 374 -20.50 19.80 -4.16
N MET A 375 -19.25 19.33 -4.29
CA MET A 375 -18.79 18.52 -5.41
C MET A 375 -18.55 17.06 -5.00
N SER A 376 -19.19 16.58 -3.94
CA SER A 376 -18.89 15.28 -3.32
C SER A 376 -19.09 14.08 -4.24
N GLN A 377 -20.04 14.16 -5.18
CA GLN A 377 -20.45 13.03 -6.03
C GLN A 377 -20.81 11.78 -5.21
N ALA A 378 -21.49 11.97 -4.08
CA ALA A 378 -21.93 10.90 -3.20
C ALA A 378 -22.77 9.87 -3.96
N GLY A 379 -22.45 8.58 -3.75
CA GLY A 379 -23.00 7.48 -4.53
C GLY A 379 -22.14 7.10 -5.73
N PHE A 380 -20.89 7.60 -5.81
CA PHE A 380 -19.91 7.17 -6.81
C PHE A 380 -19.64 5.67 -6.72
N SER A 381 -19.57 5.15 -5.48
CA SER A 381 -19.65 3.74 -5.15
C SER A 381 -20.66 3.56 -4.01
N ALA A 382 -21.18 2.34 -3.83
CA ALA A 382 -22.14 2.06 -2.78
C ALA A 382 -22.01 0.62 -2.30
N HIS A 383 -22.15 0.42 -1.00
CA HIS A 383 -22.14 -0.91 -0.39
C HIS A 383 -23.11 -0.99 0.78
N THR A 384 -23.90 -2.05 0.85
CA THR A 384 -24.82 -2.29 1.97
C THR A 384 -24.16 -3.11 3.05
N SER A 385 -24.10 -2.56 4.25
CA SER A 385 -23.64 -3.23 5.46
C SER A 385 -24.81 -3.52 6.40
N LYS A 386 -24.57 -4.24 7.50
CA LYS A 386 -25.60 -4.47 8.54
C LYS A 386 -26.04 -3.19 9.25
N GLU A 387 -25.19 -2.16 9.28
CA GLU A 387 -25.44 -0.91 10.02
C GLU A 387 -26.10 0.17 9.14
N GLY A 388 -26.09 -0.01 7.82
CA GLY A 388 -26.67 0.91 6.84
C GLY A 388 -25.98 0.87 5.50
N VAL A 389 -26.16 1.92 4.71
CA VAL A 389 -25.59 2.06 3.36
C VAL A 389 -24.36 2.94 3.41
N MET A 390 -23.24 2.43 2.89
CA MET A 390 -22.03 3.21 2.61
C MET A 390 -22.12 3.81 1.22
N LEU A 391 -21.81 5.09 1.08
CA LEU A 391 -21.78 5.81 -0.19
C LEU A 391 -20.44 6.49 -0.36
N GLY A 392 -19.69 6.09 -1.39
CA GLY A 392 -18.46 6.76 -1.77
C GLY A 392 -18.71 8.18 -2.28
N ALA A 393 -17.94 9.15 -1.80
CA ALA A 393 -18.04 10.56 -2.13
C ALA A 393 -16.67 11.10 -2.56
N VAL A 394 -16.27 10.74 -3.78
CA VAL A 394 -14.89 10.95 -4.31
C VAL A 394 -14.50 12.41 -4.46
N GLY A 395 -15.45 13.31 -4.69
CA GLY A 395 -15.18 14.73 -4.93
C GLY A 395 -15.20 15.58 -3.66
N ALA A 396 -15.45 14.97 -2.50
CA ALA A 396 -15.47 15.67 -1.23
C ALA A 396 -14.07 16.17 -0.84
N TYR A 397 -14.01 17.27 -0.10
CA TYR A 397 -12.78 17.87 0.41
C TYR A 397 -11.70 18.03 -0.66
N GLU A 398 -12.03 18.78 -1.72
CA GLU A 398 -11.15 19.01 -2.88
C GLU A 398 -10.68 17.69 -3.53
N TRP A 399 -11.64 16.79 -3.75
CA TRP A 399 -11.40 15.46 -4.29
C TRP A 399 -10.47 14.57 -3.45
N ASN A 400 -10.18 14.90 -2.20
CA ASN A 400 -9.51 13.91 -1.35
C ASN A 400 -10.44 12.72 -1.09
N GLY A 401 -11.74 12.98 -1.07
CA GLY A 401 -12.81 12.01 -0.99
C GLY A 401 -13.16 11.62 0.44
N THR A 402 -14.36 11.06 0.62
CA THR A 402 -14.83 10.50 1.89
C THR A 402 -15.83 9.36 1.64
N VAL A 403 -16.30 8.72 2.71
CA VAL A 403 -17.35 7.70 2.67
C VAL A 403 -18.51 8.14 3.54
N VAL A 404 -19.64 8.45 2.92
CA VAL A 404 -20.87 8.84 3.62
C VAL A 404 -21.58 7.59 4.12
N MET A 405 -21.86 7.53 5.42
CA MET A 405 -22.62 6.44 6.03
C MET A 405 -24.07 6.89 6.25
N HIS A 406 -25.01 6.23 5.58
CA HIS A 406 -26.44 6.52 5.69
C HIS A 406 -27.16 5.40 6.46
N THR A 407 -27.80 5.76 7.57
CA THR A 407 -28.47 4.83 8.49
C THR A 407 -29.89 5.33 8.80
N ASP A 408 -30.73 4.48 9.39
CA ASP A 408 -32.08 4.87 9.84
C ASP A 408 -32.07 5.99 10.89
N GLN A 409 -30.95 6.17 11.61
CA GLN A 409 -30.77 7.22 12.62
C GLN A 409 -30.25 8.54 12.04
N GLY A 410 -29.93 8.57 10.75
CA GLY A 410 -29.43 9.74 10.03
C GLY A 410 -28.16 9.46 9.22
N THR A 411 -27.62 10.53 8.64
CA THR A 411 -26.39 10.51 7.82
C THR A 411 -25.19 10.92 8.65
N MET A 412 -24.09 10.18 8.51
CA MET A 412 -22.79 10.51 9.08
C MET A 412 -21.76 10.69 7.95
N VAL A 413 -21.03 11.80 7.99
CA VAL A 413 -20.00 12.16 7.01
C VAL A 413 -18.67 12.31 7.76
N PRO A 414 -17.70 11.40 7.54
CA PRO A 414 -16.37 11.51 8.11
C PRO A 414 -15.61 12.70 7.53
N LEU A 415 -14.77 13.32 8.37
CA LEU A 415 -13.88 14.39 7.96
C LEU A 415 -12.71 13.84 7.17
N ASN A 416 -12.11 14.68 6.34
CA ASN A 416 -10.92 14.34 5.55
C ASN A 416 -9.78 13.74 6.42
N ALA A 417 -9.55 14.33 7.60
CA ALA A 417 -8.49 13.89 8.51
C ALA A 417 -8.71 12.48 9.09
N ASP A 418 -9.94 11.96 9.08
CA ASP A 418 -10.27 10.67 9.70
C ASP A 418 -9.67 9.47 8.93
N PHE A 419 -9.34 9.67 7.65
CA PHE A 419 -8.69 8.66 6.79
C PHE A 419 -7.17 8.88 6.65
N HIS A 420 -6.59 9.79 7.44
CA HIS A 420 -5.14 10.01 7.49
C HIS A 420 -4.47 9.10 8.52
N ASP A 421 -3.31 8.55 8.15
CA ASP A 421 -2.46 7.81 9.08
C ASP A 421 -1.64 8.82 9.89
N HIS A 422 -1.80 8.82 11.22
CA HIS A 422 -1.07 9.70 12.14
C HIS A 422 0.45 9.53 12.08
N LEU A 423 0.97 8.49 11.42
CA LEU A 423 2.41 8.22 11.28
C LEU A 423 3.06 8.90 10.05
N ASP A 424 2.29 9.39 9.09
CA ASP A 424 2.77 9.90 7.79
C ASP A 424 2.45 11.41 7.60
N GLU A 425 2.74 12.25 8.60
CA GLU A 425 2.44 13.71 8.65
C GLU A 425 3.14 14.60 7.59
N ARG A 426 3.80 14.03 6.56
CA ARG A 426 4.69 14.83 5.69
C ARG A 426 4.25 15.11 4.26
N LYS A 427 3.09 14.63 3.79
CA LYS A 427 2.55 15.04 2.48
C LYS A 427 1.02 14.98 2.47
N GLU A 428 0.36 16.13 2.50
CA GLU A 428 -1.02 16.24 2.03
C GLU A 428 -1.05 15.89 0.53
N SER A 429 -1.70 14.78 0.18
CA SER A 429 -2.00 14.50 -1.23
C SER A 429 -3.33 15.14 -1.57
N LEU A 430 -3.32 16.10 -2.50
CA LEU A 430 -4.55 16.58 -3.12
C LEU A 430 -5.11 15.49 -4.06
N ALA A 431 -6.45 15.39 -4.15
CA ALA A 431 -7.16 14.51 -5.07
C ALA A 431 -6.92 12.98 -4.91
N GLY A 432 -6.98 12.45 -3.67
CA GLY A 432 -6.82 11.02 -3.38
C GLY A 432 -7.95 10.10 -3.88
N TYR A 433 -9.16 10.62 -4.06
CA TYR A 433 -10.38 9.90 -4.44
C TYR A 433 -10.76 8.77 -3.45
N VAL A 434 -10.65 9.02 -2.14
CA VAL A 434 -11.22 8.10 -1.13
C VAL A 434 -12.71 7.92 -1.39
N GLY A 435 -13.21 6.70 -1.23
CA GLY A 435 -14.60 6.36 -1.59
C GLY A 435 -14.79 6.04 -3.07
N TYR A 436 -13.71 5.85 -3.85
CA TYR A 436 -13.84 5.44 -5.25
C TYR A 436 -14.53 4.08 -5.37
N ASP A 437 -14.17 3.18 -4.46
CA ASP A 437 -14.92 1.95 -4.21
C ASP A 437 -15.03 1.72 -2.70
N VAL A 438 -16.11 1.06 -2.27
CA VAL A 438 -16.42 0.80 -0.86
C VAL A 438 -16.90 -0.63 -0.67
N GLN A 439 -16.43 -1.28 0.39
CA GLN A 439 -16.80 -2.64 0.74
C GLN A 439 -16.80 -2.84 2.26
N SER A 440 -17.37 -3.95 2.73
CA SER A 440 -17.28 -4.35 4.13
C SER A 440 -16.91 -5.83 4.27
N ALA A 441 -16.03 -6.16 5.21
CA ALA A 441 -15.68 -7.54 5.55
C ALA A 441 -16.26 -7.94 6.92
N SER A 442 -16.88 -9.11 6.98
CA SER A 442 -17.38 -9.71 8.23
C SER A 442 -16.24 -10.50 8.88
N THR A 443 -15.92 -10.23 10.14
CA THR A 443 -14.90 -11.00 10.88
C THR A 443 -15.44 -11.45 12.24
N PRO A 444 -14.83 -12.47 12.89
CA PRO A 444 -15.22 -12.88 14.24
C PRO A 444 -15.13 -11.74 15.28
N ASN A 445 -14.33 -10.72 15.00
CA ASN A 445 -14.10 -9.55 15.88
C ASN A 445 -14.95 -8.33 15.48
N GLY A 446 -15.95 -8.50 14.62
CA GLY A 446 -16.83 -7.44 14.13
C GLY A 446 -16.66 -7.12 12.64
N VAL A 447 -17.34 -6.07 12.18
CA VAL A 447 -17.31 -5.62 10.78
C VAL A 447 -16.09 -4.71 10.56
N LEU A 448 -15.38 -4.93 9.46
CA LEU A 448 -14.36 -4.03 8.94
C LEU A 448 -14.91 -3.32 7.71
N TYR A 449 -14.67 -2.02 7.62
CA TYR A 449 -15.03 -1.20 6.47
C TYR A 449 -13.79 -0.97 5.61
N ILE A 450 -13.97 -0.96 4.30
CA ILE A 450 -12.90 -0.93 3.32
C ILE A 450 -13.23 0.13 2.28
N THR A 451 -12.26 0.98 1.96
CA THR A 451 -12.42 1.97 0.88
C THR A 451 -11.16 2.12 0.04
N GLY A 452 -11.38 2.29 -1.26
CA GLY A 452 -10.36 2.51 -2.27
C GLY A 452 -10.07 3.99 -2.49
N ALA A 453 -8.80 4.32 -2.71
CA ALA A 453 -8.32 5.65 -3.07
C ALA A 453 -7.27 5.54 -4.21
N PRO A 454 -7.71 5.25 -5.45
CA PRO A 454 -6.82 4.84 -6.55
C PRO A 454 -5.91 5.96 -7.06
N ARG A 455 -6.20 7.23 -6.74
CA ARG A 455 -5.36 8.38 -7.12
C ARG A 455 -4.37 8.81 -6.05
N TYR A 456 -4.46 8.25 -4.85
CA TYR A 456 -3.56 8.58 -3.76
C TYR A 456 -2.09 8.37 -4.17
N ASN A 457 -1.29 9.44 -4.05
CA ASN A 457 0.12 9.47 -4.47
C ASN A 457 0.36 8.95 -5.91
N HIS A 458 -0.65 9.04 -6.78
CA HIS A 458 -0.68 8.52 -8.15
C HIS A 458 -0.48 7.00 -8.30
N THR A 459 -0.24 6.26 -7.22
CA THR A 459 -0.07 4.79 -7.21
C THR A 459 -1.32 4.06 -6.75
N GLY A 460 -2.17 4.72 -5.96
CA GLY A 460 -3.36 4.15 -5.34
C GLY A 460 -3.11 3.55 -3.96
N ARG A 461 -4.17 3.46 -3.15
CA ARG A 461 -4.19 2.77 -1.85
C ARG A 461 -5.57 2.21 -1.53
N VAL A 462 -5.63 1.29 -0.58
CA VAL A 462 -6.86 0.79 0.05
C VAL A 462 -6.75 0.98 1.56
N ILE A 463 -7.82 1.47 2.18
CA ILE A 463 -7.89 1.79 3.61
C ILE A 463 -8.89 0.82 4.25
N VAL A 464 -8.46 0.11 5.28
CA VAL A 464 -9.30 -0.76 6.10
C VAL A 464 -9.45 -0.10 7.46
N TYR A 465 -10.69 0.09 7.90
CA TYR A 465 -11.01 0.83 9.11
C TYR A 465 -12.18 0.22 9.88
N LYS A 466 -12.26 0.57 11.17
CA LYS A 466 -13.40 0.28 12.02
C LYS A 466 -14.18 1.56 12.29
N LEU A 467 -15.49 1.40 12.46
CA LEU A 467 -16.37 2.48 12.86
C LEU A 467 -16.91 2.20 14.27
N ASP A 468 -16.69 3.15 15.19
CA ASP A 468 -17.26 3.13 16.53
C ASP A 468 -18.06 4.42 16.76
N GLY A 469 -19.37 4.36 16.48
CA GLY A 469 -20.25 5.53 16.47
C GLY A 469 -19.85 6.55 15.39
N LYS A 470 -19.27 7.69 15.80
CA LYS A 470 -18.76 8.73 14.89
C LYS A 470 -17.23 8.68 14.71
N HIS A 471 -16.54 7.76 15.38
CA HIS A 471 -15.09 7.69 15.36
C HIS A 471 -14.61 6.62 14.38
N ILE A 472 -13.72 7.01 13.47
CA ILE A 472 -13.05 6.10 12.55
C ILE A 472 -11.68 5.74 13.11
N THR A 473 -11.36 4.45 13.08
CA THR A 473 -10.03 3.96 13.42
C THR A 473 -9.47 3.16 12.25
N VAL A 474 -8.49 3.73 11.55
CA VAL A 474 -7.76 3.06 10.48
C VAL A 474 -6.99 1.88 11.07
N THR A 475 -7.30 0.68 10.61
CA THR A 475 -6.69 -0.58 11.07
C THR A 475 -5.51 -0.97 10.17
N GLN A 476 -5.63 -0.75 8.86
CA GLN A 476 -4.61 -1.13 7.89
C GLN A 476 -4.70 -0.25 6.63
N VAL A 477 -3.55 0.02 6.00
CA VAL A 477 -3.46 0.70 4.70
C VAL A 477 -2.64 -0.16 3.75
N LEU A 478 -3.23 -0.53 2.61
CA LEU A 478 -2.57 -1.26 1.52
C LEU A 478 -2.14 -0.24 0.45
N LYS A 479 -0.87 -0.23 0.05
CA LYS A 479 -0.32 0.74 -0.91
C LYS A 479 -0.06 0.07 -2.27
N GLY A 480 -0.46 0.72 -3.36
CA GLY A 480 -0.17 0.28 -4.72
C GLY A 480 1.32 0.43 -5.08
N GLU A 481 1.86 -0.50 -5.87
CA GLU A 481 3.29 -0.54 -6.21
C GLU A 481 3.65 0.30 -7.46
N GLN A 482 2.72 0.45 -8.41
CA GLN A 482 2.98 1.08 -9.71
C GLN A 482 2.14 2.36 -9.90
N ILE A 483 2.81 3.44 -10.30
CA ILE A 483 2.16 4.71 -10.64
C ILE A 483 1.21 4.53 -11.83
N GLY A 484 0.01 5.10 -11.75
CA GLY A 484 -1.00 5.03 -12.79
C GLY A 484 -1.75 3.69 -12.87
N SER A 485 -1.39 2.69 -12.06
CA SER A 485 -2.05 1.37 -12.07
C SER A 485 -3.51 1.39 -11.59
N TYR A 486 -3.91 2.47 -10.92
CA TYR A 486 -5.25 2.67 -10.37
C TYR A 486 -5.61 1.62 -9.31
N PHE A 487 -4.61 1.20 -8.53
CA PHE A 487 -4.77 0.22 -7.44
C PHE A 487 -5.80 0.67 -6.41
N GLY A 488 -6.77 -0.19 -6.11
CA GLY A 488 -7.87 0.13 -5.20
C GLY A 488 -9.07 0.77 -5.87
N SER A 489 -9.18 0.69 -7.20
CA SER A 489 -10.36 1.17 -7.94
C SER A 489 -11.51 0.16 -8.00
N VAL A 490 -11.23 -1.11 -7.69
CA VAL A 490 -12.22 -2.18 -7.58
C VAL A 490 -11.86 -3.02 -6.36
N LEU A 491 -12.83 -3.29 -5.50
CA LEU A 491 -12.71 -4.02 -4.26
C LEU A 491 -13.81 -5.09 -4.22
N GLN A 492 -13.44 -6.30 -3.84
CA GLN A 492 -14.43 -7.35 -3.60
C GLN A 492 -14.02 -8.23 -2.44
N THR A 493 -14.92 -8.36 -1.48
CA THR A 493 -14.77 -9.29 -0.35
C THR A 493 -15.42 -10.62 -0.69
N VAL A 494 -14.73 -11.72 -0.41
CA VAL A 494 -15.21 -13.08 -0.72
C VAL A 494 -15.08 -13.96 0.53
N ASP A 495 -16.19 -14.61 0.86
CA ASP A 495 -16.26 -15.73 1.80
C ASP A 495 -16.14 -17.01 0.94
N VAL A 496 -15.03 -17.73 1.09
CA VAL A 496 -14.64 -18.85 0.23
C VAL A 496 -15.18 -20.16 0.79
N ASP A 497 -15.21 -20.33 2.11
CA ASP A 497 -15.67 -21.55 2.78
C ASP A 497 -17.13 -21.48 3.28
N GLN A 498 -17.82 -20.36 3.03
CA GLN A 498 -19.22 -20.10 3.34
C GLN A 498 -19.52 -20.13 4.85
N ASP A 499 -18.54 -19.80 5.69
CA ASP A 499 -18.70 -19.77 7.14
C ASP A 499 -19.33 -18.47 7.69
N SER A 500 -19.75 -17.56 6.79
CA SER A 500 -20.27 -16.21 7.07
C SER A 500 -19.21 -15.17 7.48
N TYR A 501 -17.92 -15.50 7.38
CA TYR A 501 -16.81 -14.58 7.52
C TYR A 501 -16.08 -14.37 6.20
N THR A 502 -15.49 -13.18 6.05
CA THR A 502 -14.75 -12.84 4.84
C THR A 502 -13.33 -13.41 4.91
N ASP A 503 -12.99 -14.30 3.97
CA ASP A 503 -11.67 -14.92 3.87
C ASP A 503 -10.66 -14.08 3.07
N ILE A 504 -11.15 -13.43 2.01
CA ILE A 504 -10.30 -12.82 0.99
C ILE A 504 -10.81 -11.43 0.64
N LEU A 505 -9.87 -10.49 0.50
CA LEU A 505 -10.09 -9.21 -0.17
C LEU A 505 -9.39 -9.20 -1.53
N LEU A 506 -10.15 -9.03 -2.60
CA LEU A 506 -9.65 -8.79 -3.94
C LEU A 506 -9.53 -7.29 -4.18
N VAL A 507 -8.39 -6.85 -4.71
CA VAL A 507 -8.13 -5.44 -5.04
C VAL A 507 -7.68 -5.33 -6.49
N GLY A 508 -8.45 -4.63 -7.31
CA GLY A 508 -8.12 -4.37 -8.71
C GLY A 508 -7.14 -3.20 -8.90
N ALA A 509 -6.26 -3.35 -9.88
CA ALA A 509 -5.43 -2.33 -10.50
C ALA A 509 -5.56 -2.46 -12.03
N PRO A 510 -6.69 -2.02 -12.62
CA PRO A 510 -7.01 -2.29 -14.02
C PRO A 510 -6.01 -1.70 -15.02
N MET A 511 -5.34 -0.61 -14.66
CA MET A 511 -4.37 0.09 -15.52
C MET A 511 -2.92 -0.37 -15.28
N TYR A 512 -2.73 -1.51 -14.61
CA TYR A 512 -1.40 -2.06 -14.38
C TYR A 512 -0.72 -2.46 -15.70
N MET A 513 0.51 -1.97 -15.89
CA MET A 513 1.35 -2.29 -17.03
C MET A 513 2.28 -3.46 -16.73
N GLY A 514 2.21 -4.50 -17.58
CA GLY A 514 3.07 -5.67 -17.50
C GLY A 514 4.53 -5.40 -17.93
N PRO A 515 5.41 -6.42 -17.87
CA PRO A 515 6.83 -6.30 -18.20
C PRO A 515 7.10 -5.81 -19.63
N GLU A 516 6.17 -6.07 -20.56
CA GLU A 516 6.24 -5.68 -21.96
C GLU A 516 5.60 -4.30 -22.26
N ARG A 517 5.21 -3.55 -21.21
CA ARG A 517 4.52 -2.23 -21.30
C ARG A 517 3.16 -2.26 -21.98
N GLU A 518 2.50 -3.40 -21.94
CA GLU A 518 1.09 -3.54 -22.31
C GLU A 518 0.21 -3.44 -21.07
N GLU A 519 -0.97 -2.82 -21.21
CA GLU A 519 -1.97 -2.72 -20.16
C GLU A 519 -2.64 -4.09 -19.99
N GLN A 520 -2.19 -4.83 -18.98
CA GLN A 520 -2.70 -6.18 -18.67
C GLN A 520 -3.75 -6.13 -17.57
N GLY A 521 -3.72 -5.08 -16.74
CA GLY A 521 -4.43 -5.06 -15.46
C GLY A 521 -3.85 -6.07 -14.47
N GLN A 522 -4.12 -5.86 -13.19
CA GLN A 522 -3.71 -6.80 -12.14
C GLN A 522 -4.77 -6.85 -11.05
N VAL A 523 -5.03 -8.03 -10.51
CA VAL A 523 -5.84 -8.22 -9.31
C VAL A 523 -4.94 -8.75 -8.20
N TYR A 524 -5.02 -8.12 -7.05
CA TYR A 524 -4.28 -8.52 -5.85
C TYR A 524 -5.23 -9.29 -4.94
N VAL A 525 -4.80 -10.47 -4.52
CA VAL A 525 -5.58 -11.36 -3.65
C VAL A 525 -5.02 -11.24 -2.24
N PHE A 526 -5.62 -10.40 -1.40
CA PHE A 526 -5.21 -10.28 -0.02
C PHE A 526 -5.89 -11.39 0.81
N LYS A 527 -5.25 -12.55 0.83
CA LYS A 527 -5.48 -13.63 1.80
C LYS A 527 -4.27 -13.75 2.71
N LEU A 528 -4.05 -12.84 3.66
CA LEU A 528 -2.88 -12.91 4.57
C LEU A 528 -1.52 -13.34 3.90
N ASN A 529 -1.25 -12.93 2.63
CA ASN A 529 -0.01 -13.05 1.81
C ASN A 529 0.07 -14.04 0.61
N GLU A 530 -0.77 -13.98 -0.43
CA GLU A 530 -0.43 -14.61 -1.75
C GLU A 530 -0.86 -13.75 -2.97
N ARG A 531 -0.28 -13.99 -4.16
CA ARG A 531 -0.51 -13.21 -5.41
C ARG A 531 -1.11 -14.12 -6.49
N ILE A 532 -2.14 -13.67 -7.21
CA ILE A 532 -2.70 -14.39 -8.37
C ILE A 532 -2.86 -13.42 -9.56
N PRO A 533 -2.21 -13.64 -10.72
CA PRO A 533 -2.47 -12.88 -11.94
C PRO A 533 -3.75 -13.37 -12.65
N GLY A 534 -4.60 -12.45 -13.10
CA GLY A 534 -5.82 -12.76 -13.89
C GLY A 534 -5.63 -12.42 -15.38
N PRO A 535 -6.04 -13.29 -16.33
CA PRO A 535 -6.03 -12.97 -17.76
C PRO A 535 -7.39 -12.45 -18.25
N GLY A 536 -7.38 -11.62 -19.30
CA GLY A 536 -8.56 -11.31 -20.11
C GLY A 536 -8.17 -11.05 -21.57
N ASP A 537 -8.80 -11.74 -22.52
CA ASP A 537 -8.56 -11.56 -23.96
C ASP A 537 -9.62 -10.63 -24.58
N GLY A 538 -9.28 -9.35 -24.70
CA GLY A 538 -10.16 -8.25 -25.17
C GLY A 538 -10.56 -8.28 -26.65
N VAL A 539 -10.97 -9.43 -27.19
CA VAL A 539 -11.21 -9.62 -28.63
C VAL A 539 -12.63 -9.19 -29.07
N LYS A 540 -13.62 -9.10 -28.16
CA LYS A 540 -15.02 -8.75 -28.52
C LYS A 540 -15.71 -7.70 -27.64
N THR A 541 -15.22 -7.44 -26.44
CA THR A 541 -15.71 -6.47 -25.45
C THR A 541 -14.56 -5.57 -25.01
N LYS A 542 -14.78 -4.25 -24.88
CA LYS A 542 -13.76 -3.33 -24.36
C LYS A 542 -13.97 -3.18 -22.84
N PHE A 543 -12.88 -3.24 -22.05
CA PHE A 543 -12.94 -3.19 -20.59
C PHE A 543 -13.77 -4.32 -19.96
N PHE A 544 -13.69 -5.54 -20.51
CA PHE A 544 -14.26 -6.74 -19.86
C PHE A 544 -13.63 -6.89 -18.47
N GLY A 545 -14.45 -6.97 -17.43
CA GLY A 545 -13.99 -6.95 -16.04
C GLY A 545 -14.06 -5.57 -15.36
N GLN A 546 -14.63 -4.55 -16.02
CA GLN A 546 -14.91 -3.25 -15.40
C GLN A 546 -15.97 -3.32 -14.28
N SER A 547 -16.79 -4.37 -14.29
CA SER A 547 -17.73 -4.70 -13.22
C SER A 547 -17.85 -6.22 -13.11
N ILE A 548 -17.84 -6.74 -11.89
CA ILE A 548 -17.91 -8.18 -11.59
C ILE A 548 -18.88 -8.35 -10.43
N HIS A 549 -19.83 -9.27 -10.56
CA HIS A 549 -20.72 -9.66 -9.47
C HIS A 549 -20.93 -11.17 -9.48
N GLY A 550 -20.78 -11.84 -8.34
CA GLY A 550 -20.94 -13.30 -8.24
C GLY A 550 -21.17 -13.73 -6.81
N VAL A 551 -22.43 -13.66 -6.37
CA VAL A 551 -22.86 -13.96 -4.99
C VAL A 551 -24.06 -14.92 -4.97
N MET A 552 -24.75 -15.09 -6.11
CA MET A 552 -25.96 -15.90 -6.19
C MET A 552 -25.78 -17.08 -7.15
N ASP A 553 -26.44 -18.17 -6.82
CA ASP A 553 -26.72 -19.30 -7.71
C ASP A 553 -27.94 -18.96 -8.57
N LEU A 554 -27.71 -18.62 -9.84
CA LEU A 554 -28.76 -18.18 -10.75
C LEU A 554 -29.45 -19.34 -11.47
N ASN A 555 -28.80 -20.50 -11.66
CA ASN A 555 -29.41 -21.67 -12.29
C ASN A 555 -30.03 -22.68 -11.29
N GLY A 556 -29.81 -22.52 -9.99
CA GLY A 556 -30.31 -23.39 -8.92
C GLY A 556 -29.48 -24.66 -8.69
N ASP A 557 -28.27 -24.76 -9.26
CA ASP A 557 -27.42 -25.95 -9.17
C ASP A 557 -26.63 -26.05 -7.86
N GLY A 558 -26.68 -25.03 -7.00
CA GLY A 558 -26.02 -24.95 -5.70
C GLY A 558 -24.63 -24.32 -5.74
N ILE A 559 -24.18 -23.81 -6.89
CA ILE A 559 -22.86 -23.21 -7.08
C ILE A 559 -23.04 -21.72 -7.45
N ILE A 560 -22.15 -20.86 -6.93
CA ILE A 560 -22.23 -19.42 -7.18
C ILE A 560 -21.85 -19.13 -8.65
N ASP A 561 -22.69 -18.36 -9.35
CA ASP A 561 -22.47 -17.97 -10.74
C ASP A 561 -21.83 -16.58 -10.85
N VAL A 562 -21.04 -16.35 -11.89
CA VAL A 562 -20.27 -15.11 -12.08
C VAL A 562 -20.80 -14.31 -13.27
N THR A 563 -21.17 -13.07 -13.02
CA THR A 563 -21.52 -12.09 -14.05
C THR A 563 -20.36 -11.10 -14.23
N ILE A 564 -19.93 -10.90 -15.48
CA ILE A 564 -18.86 -9.95 -15.83
C ILE A 564 -19.40 -8.94 -16.85
N GLY A 565 -19.30 -7.66 -16.51
CA GLY A 565 -19.64 -6.53 -17.37
C GLY A 565 -18.43 -5.97 -18.13
N GLY A 566 -18.71 -5.37 -19.30
CA GLY A 566 -17.76 -4.62 -20.13
C GLY A 566 -18.50 -3.58 -20.97
N LEU A 567 -17.79 -2.64 -21.60
CA LEU A 567 -18.45 -1.67 -22.47
C LEU A 567 -19.06 -2.38 -23.69
N GLY A 568 -20.39 -2.28 -23.83
CA GLY A 568 -21.16 -2.83 -24.94
C GLY A 568 -21.82 -4.18 -24.68
N GLY A 569 -21.66 -4.76 -23.48
CA GLY A 569 -22.33 -6.01 -23.13
C GLY A 569 -21.96 -6.57 -21.75
N ALA A 570 -22.75 -7.52 -21.28
CA ALA A 570 -22.48 -8.29 -20.06
C ALA A 570 -22.68 -9.79 -20.33
N SER A 571 -21.82 -10.62 -19.72
CA SER A 571 -21.84 -12.08 -19.85
C SER A 571 -22.03 -12.70 -18.48
N LEU A 572 -23.01 -13.61 -18.38
CA LEU A 572 -23.23 -14.48 -17.23
C LEU A 572 -22.60 -15.85 -17.53
N PHE A 573 -21.75 -16.31 -16.62
CA PHE A 573 -21.11 -17.61 -16.69
C PHE A 573 -21.62 -18.54 -15.60
N TRP A 574 -21.88 -19.78 -15.99
CA TRP A 574 -22.30 -20.85 -15.06
C TRP A 574 -21.07 -21.51 -14.45
N SER A 575 -21.07 -21.71 -13.14
CA SER A 575 -20.00 -22.46 -12.49
C SER A 575 -20.25 -23.97 -12.61
N LYS A 576 -19.20 -24.77 -12.85
CA LYS A 576 -19.25 -26.23 -12.92
C LYS A 576 -18.70 -26.86 -11.65
N ASP A 577 -19.26 -27.99 -11.27
CA ASP A 577 -18.77 -28.78 -10.13
C ASP A 577 -17.41 -29.45 -10.43
N VAL A 578 -16.68 -29.83 -9.39
CA VAL A 578 -15.32 -30.37 -9.49
C VAL A 578 -15.31 -31.85 -9.10
N ALA A 579 -14.84 -32.68 -10.04
CA ALA A 579 -14.69 -34.13 -9.87
C ALA A 579 -13.27 -34.53 -9.52
N GLU A 580 -13.14 -35.42 -8.54
CA GLU A 580 -11.90 -36.07 -8.15
C GLU A 580 -11.86 -37.49 -8.74
N LEU A 581 -10.80 -37.81 -9.48
CA LEU A 581 -10.62 -39.13 -10.11
C LEU A 581 -9.24 -39.68 -9.79
N TYR A 582 -9.20 -40.70 -8.92
CA TYR A 582 -7.96 -41.40 -8.55
C TYR A 582 -7.80 -42.67 -9.37
N ALA A 583 -6.58 -42.97 -9.80
CA ALA A 583 -6.26 -44.21 -10.51
C ALA A 583 -5.13 -45.00 -9.83
N ASN A 584 -5.24 -46.32 -9.84
CA ASN A 584 -4.18 -47.24 -9.43
C ASN A 584 -4.07 -48.40 -10.43
N MET A 585 -2.87 -48.95 -10.58
CA MET A 585 -2.58 -50.04 -11.51
C MET A 585 -1.71 -51.09 -10.82
N THR A 586 -2.02 -52.37 -11.00
CA THR A 586 -1.31 -53.50 -10.39
C THR A 586 -1.03 -54.60 -11.41
N PHE A 587 0.02 -55.39 -11.17
CA PHE A 587 0.49 -56.42 -12.10
C PHE A 587 0.64 -57.77 -11.40
N ASP A 588 0.16 -58.83 -12.06
CA ASP A 588 0.30 -60.22 -11.63
C ASP A 588 0.80 -61.08 -12.80
N PRO A 589 2.04 -61.63 -12.74
CA PRO A 589 3.02 -61.49 -11.66
C PRO A 589 3.65 -60.09 -11.60
N SER A 590 4.18 -59.71 -10.43
CA SER A 590 4.83 -58.41 -10.21
C SER A 590 6.25 -58.29 -10.79
N LYS A 591 6.86 -59.40 -11.21
CA LYS A 591 8.16 -59.51 -11.90
C LYS A 591 8.04 -60.52 -13.04
N ILE A 592 8.75 -60.31 -14.15
CA ILE A 592 8.71 -61.19 -15.33
C ILE A 592 10.05 -61.95 -15.45
N ASN A 593 10.00 -63.27 -15.26
CA ASN A 593 11.11 -64.17 -15.60
C ASN A 593 10.97 -64.62 -17.06
N LEU A 594 11.92 -64.24 -17.91
CA LEU A 594 11.86 -64.54 -19.35
C LEU A 594 12.35 -65.95 -19.72
N GLN A 595 12.95 -66.69 -18.78
CA GLN A 595 13.38 -68.07 -18.98
C GLN A 595 12.29 -69.11 -18.64
N GLN A 596 11.20 -68.69 -17.98
CA GLN A 596 10.09 -69.57 -17.59
C GLN A 596 8.76 -69.08 -18.22
N PRO A 597 8.26 -69.74 -19.29
CA PRO A 597 6.97 -69.36 -19.89
C PRO A 597 5.78 -69.66 -18.97
N THR A 598 4.76 -68.81 -19.00
CA THR A 598 3.52 -69.05 -18.23
C THR A 598 2.70 -70.15 -18.93
N LYS A 599 2.36 -71.21 -18.19
CA LYS A 599 1.62 -72.36 -18.72
C LYS A 599 0.28 -71.92 -19.34
N GLY A 600 0.10 -72.15 -20.65
CA GLY A 600 -1.13 -71.81 -21.38
C GLY A 600 -1.18 -70.41 -22.02
N CYS A 601 -0.11 -69.60 -21.95
CA CYS A 601 -0.02 -68.30 -22.60
C CYS A 601 0.75 -68.39 -23.94
N THR A 602 0.05 -68.26 -25.06
CA THR A 602 0.66 -68.29 -26.40
C THR A 602 0.42 -66.99 -27.17
N LEU A 603 1.49 -66.35 -27.66
CA LEU A 603 1.42 -65.19 -28.55
C LEU A 603 2.09 -65.56 -29.88
N GLY A 604 1.33 -65.55 -30.99
CA GLY A 604 1.84 -65.95 -32.31
C GLY A 604 2.33 -67.41 -32.38
N GLY A 605 1.73 -68.33 -31.60
CA GLY A 605 2.09 -69.75 -31.57
C GLY A 605 3.29 -70.12 -30.70
N ARG A 606 3.90 -69.16 -29.98
CA ARG A 606 5.00 -69.38 -29.04
C ARG A 606 4.54 -69.23 -27.59
N GLU A 607 4.93 -70.16 -26.72
CA GLU A 607 4.75 -70.00 -25.27
C GLU A 607 5.59 -68.84 -24.75
N THR A 608 4.96 -67.94 -23.99
CA THR A 608 5.59 -66.72 -23.49
C THR A 608 5.10 -66.36 -22.08
N ALA A 609 5.68 -65.34 -21.47
CA ALA A 609 5.23 -64.82 -20.19
C ALA A 609 4.02 -63.89 -20.37
N CYS A 610 2.94 -64.15 -19.64
CA CYS A 610 1.74 -63.32 -19.58
C CYS A 610 1.71 -62.52 -18.28
N VAL A 611 1.19 -61.30 -18.34
CA VAL A 611 0.95 -60.45 -17.16
C VAL A 611 -0.49 -59.95 -17.18
N LYS A 612 -1.19 -60.15 -16.08
CA LYS A 612 -2.49 -59.55 -15.81
C LYS A 612 -2.29 -58.18 -15.19
N THR A 613 -2.84 -57.16 -15.83
CA THR A 613 -2.84 -55.78 -15.34
C THR A 613 -4.23 -55.44 -14.84
N ARG A 614 -4.36 -55.10 -13.55
CA ARG A 614 -5.62 -54.61 -12.99
C ARG A 614 -5.53 -53.11 -12.75
N VAL A 615 -6.36 -52.35 -13.44
CA VAL A 615 -6.50 -50.90 -13.31
C VAL A 615 -7.75 -50.61 -12.48
N CYS A 616 -7.64 -49.77 -11.46
CA CYS A 616 -8.74 -49.38 -10.60
C CYS A 616 -8.86 -47.85 -10.56
N PHE A 617 -10.10 -47.36 -10.60
CA PHE A 617 -10.46 -45.95 -10.52
C PHE A 617 -11.39 -45.72 -9.33
N SER A 618 -11.25 -44.58 -8.67
CA SER A 618 -12.15 -44.07 -7.62
C SER A 618 -12.60 -42.67 -8.03
N TYR A 619 -13.91 -42.41 -8.00
CA TYR A 619 -14.53 -41.15 -8.43
C TYR A 619 -15.35 -40.54 -7.28
N SER A 620 -15.21 -39.23 -7.10
CA SER A 620 -16.02 -38.41 -6.17
C SER A 620 -16.23 -37.01 -6.75
N VAL A 621 -17.25 -36.31 -6.25
CA VAL A 621 -17.56 -34.91 -6.62
C VAL A 621 -17.58 -34.09 -5.33
N LYS A 622 -17.05 -32.86 -5.36
CA LYS A 622 -16.86 -32.04 -4.14
C LYS A 622 -18.15 -31.46 -3.55
N SER A 623 -19.20 -31.25 -4.34
CA SER A 623 -20.48 -30.70 -3.85
C SER A 623 -21.28 -31.72 -3.04
N GLU A 624 -21.75 -31.34 -1.84
CA GLU A 624 -22.55 -32.19 -0.92
C GLU A 624 -24.06 -32.24 -1.27
N LYS A 625 -24.45 -32.39 -2.55
CA LYS A 625 -25.88 -32.58 -2.88
C LYS A 625 -26.28 -34.06 -2.88
N ASP A 626 -27.34 -34.34 -2.12
CA ASP A 626 -27.93 -35.65 -1.80
C ASP A 626 -28.78 -36.27 -2.94
N ASP A 627 -28.60 -35.84 -4.20
CA ASP A 627 -29.43 -36.32 -5.32
C ASP A 627 -28.68 -37.27 -6.27
N THR A 628 -28.81 -38.56 -5.96
CA THR A 628 -28.82 -39.71 -6.88
C THR A 628 -27.63 -39.93 -7.83
N ASN A 629 -26.76 -40.90 -7.50
CA ASN A 629 -26.22 -42.00 -8.33
C ASN A 629 -26.14 -41.83 -9.88
N LEU A 630 -25.80 -40.66 -10.42
CA LEU A 630 -25.52 -40.50 -11.85
C LEU A 630 -24.05 -40.83 -12.10
N GLY A 631 -23.75 -42.12 -12.26
CA GLY A 631 -22.41 -42.53 -12.66
C GLY A 631 -21.97 -41.84 -13.95
N THR A 632 -20.74 -41.34 -13.99
CA THR A 632 -20.13 -40.70 -15.16
C THR A 632 -19.43 -41.71 -16.05
N ALA A 633 -19.14 -41.35 -17.30
CA ALA A 633 -18.32 -42.16 -18.20
C ALA A 633 -16.87 -41.69 -18.13
N ILE A 634 -15.95 -42.60 -17.82
CA ILE A 634 -14.51 -42.37 -17.91
C ILE A 634 -13.94 -43.02 -19.17
N GLN A 635 -12.97 -42.36 -19.77
CA GLN A 635 -12.17 -42.88 -20.87
C GLN A 635 -10.72 -43.00 -20.42
N TYR A 636 -10.10 -44.15 -20.69
CA TYR A 636 -8.69 -44.34 -20.37
C TYR A 636 -7.94 -45.13 -21.46
N ASN A 637 -6.65 -44.84 -21.56
CA ASN A 637 -5.70 -45.44 -22.48
C ASN A 637 -4.54 -46.07 -21.71
N LEU A 638 -4.29 -47.36 -21.94
CA LEU A 638 -3.10 -48.07 -21.49
C LEU A 638 -2.12 -48.20 -22.64
N THR A 639 -0.86 -47.84 -22.43
CA THR A 639 0.23 -47.96 -23.41
C THR A 639 1.37 -48.79 -22.84
N LEU A 640 1.70 -49.89 -23.52
CA LEU A 640 2.86 -50.74 -23.18
C LEU A 640 4.15 -50.17 -23.77
N ASP A 641 5.24 -50.23 -23.01
CA ASP A 641 6.57 -49.71 -23.35
C ASP A 641 6.50 -48.26 -23.87
N SER A 642 5.80 -47.36 -23.16
CA SER A 642 5.50 -45.97 -23.60
C SER A 642 6.72 -45.19 -24.12
N LEU A 643 7.91 -45.38 -23.51
CA LEU A 643 9.16 -44.70 -23.90
C LEU A 643 9.89 -45.32 -25.11
N ARG A 644 9.47 -46.48 -25.62
CA ARG A 644 10.17 -47.18 -26.71
C ARG A 644 9.43 -47.06 -28.05
N ALA A 645 10.19 -46.98 -29.14
CA ALA A 645 9.63 -46.94 -30.50
C ALA A 645 8.96 -48.27 -30.91
N LYS A 646 9.43 -49.41 -30.39
CA LYS A 646 8.85 -50.75 -30.60
C LYS A 646 8.57 -51.39 -29.24
N SER A 647 7.32 -51.77 -28.99
CA SER A 647 6.92 -52.42 -27.74
C SER A 647 7.36 -53.88 -27.69
N ARG A 648 7.88 -54.31 -26.53
CA ARG A 648 8.26 -55.70 -26.23
C ARG A 648 7.11 -56.54 -25.70
N ALA A 649 5.94 -55.96 -25.49
CA ALA A 649 4.74 -56.66 -25.05
C ALA A 649 3.56 -56.32 -25.97
N ALA A 650 2.53 -57.17 -25.96
CA ALA A 650 1.27 -56.92 -26.66
C ALA A 650 0.06 -57.41 -25.88
N PHE A 651 -1.04 -56.68 -25.96
CA PHE A 651 -2.33 -57.10 -25.40
C PHE A 651 -2.88 -58.31 -26.18
N VAL A 652 -3.48 -59.27 -25.47
CA VAL A 652 -3.87 -60.58 -26.03
C VAL A 652 -5.30 -60.59 -26.61
N ASN A 653 -6.16 -59.63 -26.22
CA ASN A 653 -7.61 -59.71 -26.43
C ASN A 653 -8.27 -58.44 -26.99
N ILE A 654 -7.58 -57.62 -27.80
CA ILE A 654 -8.17 -56.38 -28.34
C ILE A 654 -8.26 -56.46 -29.86
N ASP A 655 -9.48 -56.28 -30.37
CA ASP A 655 -9.82 -56.32 -31.78
C ASP A 655 -8.84 -55.51 -32.64
N GLU A 656 -8.51 -56.10 -33.77
CA GLU A 656 -7.41 -55.80 -34.68
C GLU A 656 -7.24 -54.29 -34.97
N LYS A 657 -6.20 -53.66 -34.40
CA LYS A 657 -5.35 -52.62 -35.04
C LYS A 657 -4.21 -52.04 -34.19
N SER A 658 -4.14 -52.28 -32.88
CA SER A 658 -3.02 -51.78 -32.05
C SER A 658 -2.52 -52.81 -31.05
N GLU A 659 -1.40 -53.47 -31.37
CA GLU A 659 -0.74 -54.42 -30.47
C GLU A 659 -0.19 -53.77 -29.18
N ARG A 660 -0.10 -52.42 -29.11
CA ARG A 660 0.61 -51.69 -28.04
C ARG A 660 -0.30 -50.92 -27.07
N LYS A 661 -1.48 -50.50 -27.53
CA LYS A 661 -2.38 -49.63 -26.77
C LYS A 661 -3.73 -50.32 -26.55
N ALA A 662 -4.25 -50.22 -25.33
CA ALA A 662 -5.62 -50.60 -25.00
C ALA A 662 -6.40 -49.35 -24.61
N GLN A 663 -7.48 -49.05 -25.33
CA GLN A 663 -8.39 -47.96 -25.02
C GLN A 663 -9.71 -48.56 -24.55
N ALA A 664 -10.27 -48.01 -23.47
CA ALA A 664 -11.56 -48.44 -22.95
C ALA A 664 -12.33 -47.25 -22.40
N THR A 665 -13.65 -47.36 -22.49
CA THR A 665 -14.61 -46.43 -21.90
C THR A 665 -15.50 -47.22 -20.97
N ALA A 666 -15.71 -46.72 -19.75
CA ALA A 666 -16.50 -47.41 -18.74
C ALA A 666 -17.28 -46.43 -17.87
N LYS A 667 -18.45 -46.86 -17.41
CA LYS A 667 -19.27 -46.08 -16.48
C LYS A 667 -18.79 -46.32 -15.05
N ILE A 668 -18.55 -45.25 -14.30
CA ILE A 668 -18.10 -45.27 -12.90
C ILE A 668 -19.11 -44.52 -12.02
N ILE A 669 -19.40 -45.09 -10.84
CA ILE A 669 -20.19 -44.44 -9.80
C ILE A 669 -19.24 -44.09 -8.65
N ASP A 670 -18.77 -45.08 -7.89
CA ASP A 670 -17.77 -44.85 -6.84
C ASP A 670 -16.41 -45.42 -7.22
N ASN A 671 -16.38 -46.71 -7.57
CA ASN A 671 -15.16 -47.44 -7.86
C ASN A 671 -15.34 -48.37 -9.05
N LEU A 672 -14.30 -48.49 -9.88
CA LEU A 672 -14.28 -49.41 -11.02
C LEU A 672 -12.90 -50.05 -11.15
N CYS A 673 -12.83 -51.37 -11.26
CA CYS A 673 -11.60 -52.07 -11.63
C CYS A 673 -11.78 -52.87 -12.93
N VAL A 674 -10.84 -52.73 -13.87
CA VAL A 674 -10.81 -53.43 -15.15
C VAL A 674 -9.49 -54.18 -15.32
N GLU A 675 -9.56 -55.43 -15.77
CA GLU A 675 -8.40 -56.29 -16.00
C GLU A 675 -8.02 -56.35 -17.49
N HIS A 676 -6.72 -56.29 -17.77
CA HIS A 676 -6.13 -56.37 -19.11
C HIS A 676 -5.02 -57.42 -19.11
N LEU A 677 -5.02 -58.31 -20.09
CA LEU A 677 -3.99 -59.34 -20.25
C LEU A 677 -3.04 -58.97 -21.40
N PHE A 678 -1.74 -58.94 -21.11
CA PHE A 678 -0.70 -58.77 -22.14
C PHE A 678 0.38 -59.86 -22.06
N ALA A 679 1.03 -60.12 -23.18
CA ALA A 679 2.03 -61.15 -23.36
C ALA A 679 3.33 -60.57 -23.95
N MET A 680 4.48 -61.16 -23.59
CA MET A 680 5.80 -60.72 -24.05
C MET A 680 6.10 -61.17 -25.50
N LYS A 681 6.69 -60.28 -26.31
CA LYS A 681 7.16 -60.55 -27.68
C LYS A 681 8.56 -61.15 -27.68
N ALA A 682 8.90 -61.87 -28.76
CA ALA A 682 10.17 -62.58 -28.96
C ALA A 682 11.45 -61.71 -29.05
N LYS A 683 11.39 -60.41 -28.74
CA LYS A 683 12.50 -59.47 -28.96
C LYS A 683 13.27 -59.24 -27.65
N LEU A 684 14.48 -59.78 -27.59
CA LEU A 684 15.31 -59.85 -26.38
C LEU A 684 15.99 -58.50 -26.10
N ASP A 685 15.36 -57.69 -25.26
CA ASP A 685 16.05 -56.64 -24.53
C ASP A 685 15.68 -56.74 -23.04
N PHE A 686 16.65 -57.25 -22.28
CA PHE A 686 16.54 -57.56 -20.85
C PHE A 686 17.05 -56.44 -19.94
N ARG A 687 17.40 -55.27 -20.49
CA ARG A 687 18.07 -54.22 -19.72
C ARG A 687 17.11 -53.32 -18.96
N ASP A 688 15.96 -52.99 -19.57
CA ASP A 688 15.01 -52.02 -19.02
C ASP A 688 13.70 -52.70 -18.59
N PRO A 689 13.05 -52.29 -17.48
CA PRO A 689 11.74 -52.81 -17.12
C PRO A 689 10.67 -52.44 -18.17
N ILE A 690 9.55 -53.17 -18.19
CA ILE A 690 8.41 -52.83 -19.07
C ILE A 690 7.65 -51.67 -18.45
N MET A 691 7.58 -50.53 -19.14
CA MET A 691 6.82 -49.37 -18.66
C MET A 691 5.39 -49.41 -19.20
N VAL A 692 4.41 -49.43 -18.30
CA VAL A 692 2.99 -49.33 -18.64
C VAL A 692 2.52 -47.92 -18.22
N SER A 693 1.99 -47.19 -19.19
CA SER A 693 1.45 -45.84 -19.00
C SER A 693 -0.07 -45.87 -19.11
N LEU A 694 -0.75 -45.30 -18.12
CA LEU A 694 -2.20 -45.14 -18.07
C LEU A 694 -2.51 -43.64 -18.20
N GLU A 695 -3.28 -43.25 -19.20
CA GLU A 695 -3.86 -41.89 -19.33
C GLU A 695 -5.36 -42.02 -19.14
N PHE A 696 -6.00 -41.11 -18.40
CA PHE A 696 -7.42 -41.23 -18.07
C PHE A 696 -8.09 -39.86 -17.90
N GLY A 697 -9.39 -39.81 -18.16
CA GLY A 697 -10.23 -38.62 -18.00
C GLY A 697 -11.72 -38.92 -18.12
N LEU A 698 -12.54 -37.87 -18.03
CA LEU A 698 -13.98 -37.95 -18.28
C LEU A 698 -14.24 -38.02 -19.79
N ALA A 699 -15.25 -38.80 -20.19
CA ALA A 699 -15.59 -39.03 -21.59
C ALA A 699 -16.50 -37.95 -22.20
N GLU A 700 -17.18 -37.15 -21.37
CA GLU A 700 -18.14 -36.10 -21.77
C GLU A 700 -17.80 -34.75 -21.11
N ASP A 701 -18.00 -33.64 -21.85
CA ASP A 701 -17.73 -32.25 -21.43
C ASP A 701 -18.93 -31.57 -20.71
N THR A 702 -20.05 -32.28 -20.60
CA THR A 702 -21.33 -31.75 -20.09
C THR A 702 -21.51 -31.91 -18.57
N GLY A 703 -20.56 -32.56 -17.89
CA GLY A 703 -20.58 -32.83 -16.46
C GLY A 703 -19.54 -32.03 -15.65
N PRO A 704 -19.20 -32.47 -14.42
CA PRO A 704 -18.18 -31.83 -13.60
C PRO A 704 -16.81 -31.84 -14.28
N VAL A 705 -15.97 -30.85 -13.95
CA VAL A 705 -14.60 -30.75 -14.47
C VAL A 705 -13.64 -31.46 -13.52
N LEU A 706 -12.62 -32.14 -14.06
CA LEU A 706 -11.60 -32.79 -13.23
C LEU A 706 -10.79 -31.77 -12.44
N ASP A 707 -10.50 -32.09 -11.18
CA ASP A 707 -9.61 -31.29 -10.33
C ASP A 707 -8.23 -31.16 -11.00
N GLY A 708 -7.84 -29.91 -11.31
CA GLY A 708 -6.58 -29.61 -11.99
C GLY A 708 -5.32 -29.94 -11.20
N ASN A 709 -5.44 -30.20 -9.89
CA ASN A 709 -4.31 -30.61 -9.05
C ASN A 709 -4.10 -32.13 -9.05
N LEU A 710 -5.05 -32.92 -9.56
CA LEU A 710 -4.94 -34.37 -9.63
C LEU A 710 -4.30 -34.83 -10.94
N PRO A 711 -3.46 -35.88 -10.91
CA PRO A 711 -2.81 -36.37 -12.13
C PRO A 711 -3.84 -37.07 -13.03
N THR A 712 -3.78 -36.81 -14.33
CA THR A 712 -4.57 -37.51 -15.37
C THR A 712 -3.80 -38.64 -16.06
N SER A 713 -2.63 -38.99 -15.51
CA SER A 713 -1.84 -40.12 -15.99
C SER A 713 -1.05 -40.80 -14.87
N LEU A 714 -0.78 -42.09 -15.04
CA LEU A 714 -0.05 -42.94 -14.10
C LEU A 714 0.90 -43.86 -14.87
N ASN A 715 2.18 -43.81 -14.56
CA ASN A 715 3.19 -44.71 -15.12
C ASN A 715 3.66 -45.70 -14.05
N LYS A 716 3.71 -47.00 -14.38
CA LYS A 716 4.39 -48.00 -13.55
C LYS A 716 5.26 -48.91 -14.40
N THR A 717 6.28 -49.48 -13.77
CA THR A 717 7.24 -50.37 -14.42
C THR A 717 7.14 -51.80 -13.87
N ILE A 718 7.47 -52.77 -14.71
CA ILE A 718 7.52 -54.20 -14.34
C ILE A 718 8.94 -54.72 -14.59
N PRO A 719 9.66 -55.17 -13.55
CA PRO A 719 11.03 -55.66 -13.68
C PRO A 719 11.14 -56.92 -14.55
N LEU A 720 12.23 -57.02 -15.30
CA LEU A 720 12.67 -58.22 -16.03
C LEU A 720 13.84 -58.82 -15.24
N VAL A 721 13.78 -60.11 -14.88
CA VAL A 721 14.83 -60.78 -14.09
C VAL A 721 15.37 -62.02 -14.81
N ASP A 722 16.64 -62.34 -14.57
CA ASP A 722 17.37 -63.48 -15.14
C ASP A 722 18.09 -64.27 -14.02
N CYS A 723 17.33 -65.07 -13.27
CA CYS A 723 17.82 -65.79 -12.09
C CYS A 723 18.32 -67.21 -12.36
N GLY A 724 18.47 -67.60 -13.63
CA GLY A 724 18.84 -68.97 -14.01
C GLY A 724 17.74 -69.99 -13.70
N THR A 725 18.13 -71.25 -13.47
CA THR A 725 17.19 -72.35 -13.13
C THR A 725 16.67 -72.28 -11.68
N ASP A 726 17.30 -71.46 -10.85
CA ASP A 726 16.90 -71.24 -9.48
C ASP A 726 15.81 -70.16 -9.46
N ASP A 727 14.69 -70.46 -8.83
CA ASP A 727 13.47 -69.64 -8.89
C ASP A 727 13.60 -68.24 -8.25
N LYS A 728 14.77 -67.92 -7.66
CA LYS A 728 15.03 -66.68 -6.88
C LYS A 728 16.49 -66.21 -6.99
N CYS A 729 16.70 -64.95 -7.37
CA CYS A 729 18.01 -64.25 -7.26
C CYS A 729 18.18 -63.72 -5.83
N ILE A 730 19.27 -64.09 -5.12
CA ILE A 730 19.52 -63.60 -3.75
C ILE A 730 20.71 -62.61 -3.74
N ALA A 731 20.40 -61.32 -3.68
CA ALA A 731 21.38 -60.25 -3.50
C ALA A 731 21.74 -60.04 -2.01
N ASP A 732 22.82 -59.30 -1.77
CA ASP A 732 23.29 -58.92 -0.43
C ASP A 732 23.90 -57.52 -0.51
N LEU A 733 23.05 -56.50 -0.38
CA LEU A 733 23.45 -55.11 -0.43
C LEU A 733 24.03 -54.68 0.93
N SER A 734 24.92 -53.69 0.91
CA SER A 734 25.43 -53.04 2.11
C SER A 734 25.71 -51.58 1.82
N LEU A 735 25.40 -50.71 2.79
CA LEU A 735 25.43 -49.26 2.62
C LEU A 735 26.31 -48.58 3.68
N LYS A 736 27.13 -47.61 3.25
CA LYS A 736 27.82 -46.66 4.13
C LYS A 736 27.57 -45.23 3.64
N ALA A 737 27.24 -44.33 4.57
CA ALA A 737 27.01 -42.92 4.27
C ALA A 737 27.72 -42.04 5.30
N VAL A 738 28.58 -41.12 4.84
CA VAL A 738 29.41 -40.26 5.71
C VAL A 738 29.27 -38.80 5.29
N PRO A 739 28.85 -37.89 6.19
CA PRO A 739 28.76 -36.45 5.89
C PRO A 739 30.15 -35.79 5.90
N SER A 740 30.31 -34.73 5.12
CA SER A 740 31.55 -33.94 5.08
C SER A 740 31.75 -33.02 6.29
N ILE A 741 30.71 -32.86 7.12
CA ILE A 741 30.68 -31.99 8.30
C ILE A 741 30.10 -32.73 9.51
N GLN A 742 30.47 -32.30 10.72
CA GLN A 742 29.97 -32.85 11.98
C GLN A 742 28.98 -31.92 12.70
N SER A 743 29.00 -30.62 12.41
CA SER A 743 28.10 -29.60 12.95
C SER A 743 28.09 -28.38 12.01
N LEU A 744 27.01 -27.58 12.02
CA LEU A 744 26.86 -26.42 11.12
C LEU A 744 26.32 -25.18 11.83
N VAL A 745 26.86 -24.01 11.49
CA VAL A 745 26.28 -22.70 11.85
C VAL A 745 25.72 -22.07 10.59
N ILE A 746 24.39 -21.99 10.51
CA ILE A 746 23.67 -21.50 9.34
C ILE A 746 23.69 -19.97 9.34
N LYS A 747 24.20 -19.40 8.25
CA LYS A 747 24.30 -17.96 7.99
C LYS A 747 23.46 -17.58 6.78
N ALA A 748 23.34 -16.28 6.49
CA ALA A 748 22.63 -15.78 5.30
C ALA A 748 23.17 -16.36 3.98
N ASN A 749 24.44 -16.77 3.95
CA ASN A 749 25.02 -17.47 2.80
C ASN A 749 24.58 -18.93 2.79
N LYS A 750 24.12 -19.39 1.63
CA LYS A 750 23.70 -20.77 1.42
C LYS A 750 24.90 -21.73 1.42
N GLU A 751 25.34 -22.10 2.61
CA GLU A 751 26.45 -23.05 2.79
C GLU A 751 26.08 -24.42 2.22
N LYS A 752 27.08 -25.09 1.62
CA LYS A 752 26.92 -26.39 0.98
C LYS A 752 27.80 -27.43 1.65
N PHE A 753 27.28 -28.63 1.82
CA PHE A 753 28.01 -29.77 2.34
C PHE A 753 27.63 -31.02 1.53
N HIS A 754 28.41 -32.09 1.62
CA HIS A 754 28.10 -33.32 0.88
C HIS A 754 28.05 -34.54 1.78
N VAL A 755 27.29 -35.54 1.34
CA VAL A 755 27.28 -36.88 1.92
C VAL A 755 27.91 -37.82 0.90
N MET A 756 28.94 -38.54 1.33
CA MET A 756 29.59 -39.58 0.53
C MET A 756 28.89 -40.90 0.80
N ILE A 757 28.40 -41.53 -0.27
CA ILE A 757 27.63 -42.77 -0.24
C ILE A 757 28.44 -43.85 -0.92
N THR A 758 28.53 -45.00 -0.25
CA THR A 758 29.19 -46.21 -0.72
C THR A 758 28.21 -47.37 -0.63
N THR A 759 27.94 -48.03 -1.75
CA THR A 759 27.02 -49.16 -1.84
C THR A 759 27.73 -50.35 -2.45
N ARG A 760 27.64 -51.52 -1.80
CA ARG A 760 28.32 -52.74 -2.25
C ARG A 760 27.36 -53.92 -2.27
N ASN A 761 27.41 -54.72 -3.33
CA ASN A 761 26.70 -56.00 -3.41
C ASN A 761 27.68 -57.16 -3.23
N SER A 762 27.37 -58.11 -2.35
CA SER A 762 28.27 -59.23 -1.99
C SER A 762 27.84 -60.60 -2.56
N LYS A 763 26.62 -60.73 -3.11
CA LYS A 763 26.07 -62.00 -3.65
C LYS A 763 25.61 -61.89 -5.11
N ASP A 764 24.46 -62.45 -5.50
CA ASP A 764 23.98 -62.45 -6.89
C ASP A 764 23.72 -61.02 -7.38
N ASN A 765 23.56 -60.83 -8.69
CA ASN A 765 23.30 -59.51 -9.26
C ASN A 765 22.07 -58.85 -8.61
N ALA A 766 22.25 -57.62 -8.14
CA ALA A 766 21.18 -56.82 -7.56
C ALA A 766 20.54 -55.95 -8.66
N TYR A 767 19.38 -56.37 -9.17
CA TYR A 767 18.70 -55.70 -10.28
C TYR A 767 18.04 -54.40 -9.81
N ASN A 768 18.11 -53.36 -10.64
CA ASN A 768 17.49 -52.06 -10.38
C ASN A 768 17.88 -51.48 -9.01
N THR A 769 19.16 -51.61 -8.64
CA THR A 769 19.66 -51.14 -7.34
C THR A 769 19.51 -49.62 -7.24
N LYS A 770 18.89 -49.15 -6.16
CA LYS A 770 18.56 -47.75 -5.91
C LYS A 770 19.01 -47.35 -4.51
N VAL A 771 19.52 -46.14 -4.40
CA VAL A 771 19.74 -45.49 -3.11
C VAL A 771 18.69 -44.41 -2.94
N MET A 772 17.88 -44.56 -1.90
CA MET A 772 16.86 -43.62 -1.49
C MET A 772 17.37 -42.80 -0.30
N LEU A 773 17.27 -41.49 -0.40
CA LEU A 773 17.55 -40.57 0.69
C LEU A 773 16.27 -39.88 1.10
N SER A 774 16.07 -39.70 2.40
CA SER A 774 15.06 -38.82 2.98
C SER A 774 15.76 -37.84 3.92
N PHE A 775 15.53 -36.55 3.74
CA PHE A 775 16.16 -35.51 4.55
C PHE A 775 15.15 -34.53 5.16
N THR A 776 15.57 -33.76 6.17
CA THR A 776 14.76 -32.70 6.80
C THR A 776 14.70 -31.45 5.93
N GLU A 777 13.59 -30.71 5.98
CA GLU A 777 13.31 -29.53 5.11
C GLU A 777 14.28 -28.35 5.30
N ASN A 778 15.08 -28.35 6.36
CA ASN A 778 16.12 -27.36 6.61
C ASN A 778 17.35 -27.50 5.69
N ILE A 779 17.33 -28.43 4.73
CA ILE A 779 18.31 -28.57 3.66
C ILE A 779 17.62 -28.89 2.32
N ASN A 780 18.27 -28.52 1.22
CA ASN A 780 17.86 -28.76 -0.16
C ASN A 780 18.88 -29.65 -0.87
N TYR A 781 18.41 -30.55 -1.73
CA TYR A 781 19.25 -31.30 -2.66
C TYR A 781 19.75 -30.37 -3.78
N VAL A 782 21.06 -30.39 -4.06
CA VAL A 782 21.66 -29.59 -5.15
C VAL A 782 21.92 -30.46 -6.37
N LYS A 783 22.77 -31.48 -6.22
CA LYS A 783 23.19 -32.37 -7.31
C LYS A 783 23.94 -33.58 -6.77
N VAL A 784 24.05 -34.61 -7.61
CA VAL A 784 25.00 -35.71 -7.45
C VAL A 784 26.30 -35.40 -8.22
N GLU A 785 27.46 -35.61 -7.59
CA GLU A 785 28.78 -35.45 -8.23
C GLU A 785 29.28 -36.78 -8.79
N ALA A 786 28.56 -37.31 -9.78
CA ALA A 786 28.98 -38.43 -10.60
C ALA A 786 28.42 -38.25 -12.01
N LYS A 787 29.28 -38.27 -13.04
CA LYS A 787 28.91 -37.97 -14.45
C LYS A 787 27.90 -38.95 -15.07
N GLU A 788 27.61 -40.08 -14.41
CA GLU A 788 26.85 -41.21 -14.97
C GLU A 788 25.74 -41.73 -14.03
N LYS A 789 25.31 -40.97 -13.01
CA LYS A 789 24.23 -41.38 -12.09
C LYS A 789 22.96 -40.58 -12.35
N ASP A 790 21.87 -41.29 -12.63
CA ASP A 790 20.53 -40.70 -12.77
C ASP A 790 19.87 -40.65 -11.38
N CYS A 791 19.54 -39.44 -10.92
CA CYS A 791 18.88 -39.21 -9.63
C CYS A 791 17.63 -38.36 -9.84
N SER A 792 16.50 -38.82 -9.30
CA SER A 792 15.24 -38.10 -9.29
C SER A 792 14.96 -37.52 -7.90
N LEU A 793 14.44 -36.30 -7.86
CA LEU A 793 14.04 -35.61 -6.63
C LEU A 793 12.52 -35.57 -6.57
N ASN A 794 11.96 -36.00 -5.44
CA ASN A 794 10.55 -35.85 -5.10
C ASN A 794 10.45 -35.28 -3.68
N ASN A 795 10.22 -33.96 -3.59
CA ASN A 795 10.22 -33.20 -2.34
C ASN A 795 11.51 -33.42 -1.53
N THR A 796 11.41 -34.00 -0.33
CA THR A 796 12.53 -34.31 0.57
C THR A 796 13.12 -35.70 0.35
N LYS A 797 12.74 -36.38 -0.75
CA LYS A 797 13.22 -37.72 -1.10
C LYS A 797 14.02 -37.68 -2.40
N VAL A 798 15.23 -38.22 -2.38
CA VAL A 798 16.08 -38.38 -3.56
C VAL A 798 16.27 -39.85 -3.85
N GLU A 799 16.02 -40.26 -5.08
CA GLU A 799 16.21 -41.63 -5.54
C GLU A 799 17.27 -41.65 -6.62
N CYS A 800 18.40 -42.31 -6.35
CA CYS A 800 19.54 -42.42 -7.25
C CYS A 800 19.71 -43.86 -7.73
N ALA A 801 19.80 -44.07 -9.05
CA ALA A 801 20.11 -45.37 -9.64
C ALA A 801 21.58 -45.72 -9.43
N VAL A 802 21.86 -46.95 -8.98
CA VAL A 802 23.22 -47.43 -8.70
C VAL A 802 23.51 -48.69 -9.51
N GLY A 803 24.51 -48.61 -10.38
CA GLY A 803 24.97 -49.76 -11.17
C GLY A 803 23.97 -50.18 -12.25
N TYR A 804 23.39 -49.24 -13.01
CA TYR A 804 22.40 -49.57 -14.04
C TYR A 804 22.94 -50.57 -15.08
N PRO A 805 22.19 -51.65 -15.43
CA PRO A 805 20.87 -52.05 -14.94
C PRO A 805 20.87 -52.99 -13.72
N PHE A 806 22.05 -53.45 -13.28
CA PHE A 806 22.23 -54.27 -12.07
C PHE A 806 23.61 -54.04 -11.43
N LEU A 807 23.65 -53.98 -10.10
CA LEU A 807 24.92 -53.96 -9.35
C LEU A 807 25.47 -55.39 -9.29
N LYS A 808 26.58 -55.62 -9.99
CA LYS A 808 27.22 -56.94 -10.10
C LYS A 808 27.67 -57.48 -8.74
N SER A 809 27.77 -58.80 -8.68
CA SER A 809 28.37 -59.50 -7.55
C SER A 809 29.75 -58.95 -7.20
N ASN A 810 29.99 -58.67 -5.92
CA ASN A 810 31.25 -58.18 -5.35
C ASN A 810 31.73 -56.83 -5.89
N VAL A 811 30.83 -55.99 -6.42
CA VAL A 811 31.14 -54.63 -6.88
C VAL A 811 30.69 -53.59 -5.86
N GLU A 812 31.52 -52.56 -5.68
CA GLU A 812 31.25 -51.38 -4.86
C GLU A 812 31.16 -50.14 -5.74
N GLU A 813 30.19 -49.27 -5.45
CA GLU A 813 29.93 -48.01 -6.13
C GLU A 813 29.97 -46.86 -5.11
N VAL A 814 30.64 -45.76 -5.49
CA VAL A 814 30.83 -44.59 -4.61
C VAL A 814 30.45 -43.31 -5.34
N PHE A 815 29.65 -42.46 -4.70
CA PHE A 815 29.28 -41.15 -5.22
C PHE A 815 28.98 -40.16 -4.09
N LYS A 816 28.94 -38.87 -4.43
CA LYS A 816 28.69 -37.78 -3.48
C LYS A 816 27.39 -37.07 -3.83
N ILE A 817 26.57 -36.81 -2.82
CA ILE A 817 25.38 -35.95 -2.96
C ILE A 817 25.65 -34.64 -2.25
N LEU A 818 25.46 -33.53 -2.97
CA LEU A 818 25.64 -32.18 -2.47
C LEU A 818 24.29 -31.62 -1.96
N PHE A 819 24.30 -31.12 -0.74
CA PHE A 819 23.20 -30.44 -0.08
C PHE A 819 23.53 -28.97 0.16
N GLU A 820 22.50 -28.14 0.19
CA GLU A 820 22.54 -26.71 0.50
C GLU A 820 21.56 -26.42 1.63
N VAL A 821 21.91 -25.53 2.55
CA VAL A 821 21.02 -25.21 3.67
C VAL A 821 19.78 -24.43 3.23
N ASN A 822 18.62 -24.76 3.79
CA ASN A 822 17.38 -24.02 3.64
C ASN A 822 17.01 -23.28 4.94
N PRO A 823 17.22 -21.95 5.02
CA PRO A 823 16.95 -21.18 6.24
C PRO A 823 15.45 -20.96 6.51
N ALA A 824 14.56 -21.24 5.55
CA ALA A 824 13.11 -21.09 5.73
C ALA A 824 12.51 -22.10 6.72
N HIS A 825 13.16 -23.26 6.91
CA HIS A 825 12.72 -24.30 7.84
C HIS A 825 13.74 -24.45 8.98
N ILE A 826 13.28 -24.30 10.22
CA ILE A 826 14.13 -24.29 11.41
C ILE A 826 14.08 -25.66 12.09
N SER A 827 15.24 -26.28 12.28
CA SER A 827 15.35 -27.54 13.05
C SER A 827 16.62 -27.52 13.91
N LYS A 828 16.61 -28.23 15.04
CA LYS A 828 17.80 -28.36 15.92
C LYS A 828 18.89 -29.25 15.31
N GLU A 829 18.52 -30.11 14.37
CA GLU A 829 19.39 -31.06 13.72
C GLU A 829 18.94 -31.32 12.27
N ILE A 830 19.90 -31.54 11.38
CA ILE A 830 19.67 -32.08 10.05
C ILE A 830 19.67 -33.59 10.16
N GLN A 831 18.57 -34.25 9.78
CA GLN A 831 18.50 -35.71 9.72
C GLN A 831 18.47 -36.16 8.26
N ILE A 832 19.34 -37.12 7.92
CA ILE A 832 19.39 -37.73 6.59
C ILE A 832 19.35 -39.25 6.78
N ASN A 833 18.27 -39.87 6.30
CA ASN A 833 18.13 -41.32 6.25
C ASN A 833 18.48 -41.79 4.84
N VAL A 834 19.46 -42.68 4.72
CA VAL A 834 19.91 -43.26 3.45
C VAL A 834 19.59 -44.74 3.48
N THR A 835 18.94 -45.27 2.44
CA THR A 835 18.57 -46.68 2.31
C THR A 835 18.91 -47.19 0.91
N ALA A 836 19.56 -48.34 0.82
CA ALA A 836 19.78 -49.05 -0.44
C ALA A 836 18.70 -50.12 -0.63
N THR A 837 18.20 -50.26 -1.86
CA THR A 837 17.15 -51.23 -2.23
C THR A 837 17.45 -51.85 -3.58
N SER A 838 16.96 -53.05 -3.84
CA SER A 838 16.97 -53.68 -5.17
C SER A 838 15.70 -54.49 -5.40
N ASP A 839 15.43 -54.83 -6.66
CA ASP A 839 14.33 -55.72 -7.04
C ASP A 839 14.69 -57.21 -6.86
N SER A 840 15.93 -57.53 -6.47
CA SER A 840 16.37 -58.88 -6.12
C SER A 840 15.92 -59.24 -4.69
N ASP A 841 15.74 -60.54 -4.41
CA ASP A 841 15.41 -60.97 -3.05
C ASP A 841 16.67 -60.89 -2.16
N GLU A 842 16.50 -60.58 -0.88
CA GLU A 842 17.59 -60.52 0.10
C GLU A 842 17.16 -61.20 1.40
N VAL A 843 18.12 -61.75 2.14
CA VAL A 843 17.85 -62.47 3.39
C VAL A 843 17.59 -61.47 4.52
N ASN A 844 16.54 -61.70 5.33
CA ASN A 844 16.15 -60.80 6.42
C ASN A 844 17.27 -60.43 7.42
N THR A 845 18.31 -61.27 7.55
CA THR A 845 19.44 -61.04 8.46
C THR A 845 20.42 -59.97 7.97
N THR A 846 20.49 -59.70 6.66
CA THR A 846 21.39 -58.70 6.08
C THR A 846 20.69 -57.35 5.86
N LEU A 847 19.36 -57.32 5.71
CA LEU A 847 18.56 -56.10 5.48
C LEU A 847 18.85 -54.88 6.38
N LEU A 848 19.42 -55.05 7.57
CA LEU A 848 19.72 -53.96 8.49
C LEU A 848 20.93 -53.10 8.05
N ASP A 849 21.88 -53.66 7.30
CA ASP A 849 23.07 -52.92 6.83
C ASP A 849 22.82 -52.13 5.52
N ASN A 850 21.59 -52.21 5.01
CA ASN A 850 21.10 -51.43 3.89
C ASN A 850 20.69 -50.00 4.25
N SER A 851 20.71 -49.62 5.54
CA SER A 851 20.25 -48.30 5.99
C SER A 851 21.23 -47.60 6.92
N VAL A 852 21.37 -46.28 6.75
CA VAL A 852 22.21 -45.41 7.59
C VAL A 852 21.44 -44.14 7.92
N LYS A 853 21.43 -43.77 9.21
CA LYS A 853 20.87 -42.50 9.69
C LYS A 853 21.97 -41.54 10.11
N ILE A 854 21.98 -40.36 9.51
CA ILE A 854 22.90 -39.27 9.81
C ILE A 854 22.15 -38.19 10.60
N SER A 855 22.72 -37.69 11.69
CA SER A 855 22.26 -36.50 12.41
C SER A 855 23.41 -35.50 12.52
N ILE A 856 23.15 -34.25 12.12
CA ILE A 856 24.11 -33.14 12.19
C ILE A 856 23.47 -32.01 13.02
N PRO A 857 24.00 -31.67 14.21
CA PRO A 857 23.50 -30.56 15.01
C PRO A 857 23.74 -29.21 14.33
N VAL A 858 22.76 -28.31 14.42
CA VAL A 858 22.82 -26.99 13.78
C VAL A 858 22.49 -25.83 14.73
N LYS A 859 23.11 -24.67 14.47
CA LYS A 859 22.75 -23.38 15.09
C LYS A 859 22.53 -22.33 14.01
N TYR A 860 21.67 -21.35 14.28
CA TYR A 860 21.33 -20.28 13.34
C TYR A 860 21.91 -18.94 13.80
N GLU A 861 22.68 -18.27 12.95
CA GLU A 861 23.06 -16.88 13.18
C GLU A 861 21.87 -15.98 12.85
N ALA A 862 21.42 -15.16 13.81
CA ALA A 862 20.28 -14.29 13.61
C ALA A 862 20.62 -13.16 12.60
N GLY A 863 19.94 -13.16 11.46
CA GLY A 863 20.04 -12.11 10.44
C GLY A 863 19.37 -10.82 10.91
N LEU A 864 20.13 -9.94 11.55
CA LEU A 864 19.63 -8.63 11.98
C LEU A 864 20.72 -7.56 11.92
N ARG A 865 20.30 -6.31 11.91
CA ARG A 865 21.16 -5.13 11.99
C ARG A 865 20.74 -4.29 13.18
N PHE A 866 21.63 -4.15 14.16
CA PHE A 866 21.45 -3.27 15.30
C PHE A 866 22.14 -1.93 15.04
N THR A 867 21.47 -0.80 15.15
CA THR A 867 22.07 0.54 15.06
C THR A 867 21.66 1.42 16.24
N ALA A 868 22.47 2.43 16.52
CA ALA A 868 22.19 3.42 17.57
C ALA A 868 22.55 4.80 17.03
N ASP A 869 21.52 5.60 16.76
CA ASP A 869 21.65 6.93 16.16
C ASP A 869 21.42 8.01 17.23
N ARG A 870 22.39 8.90 17.39
CA ARG A 870 22.38 9.97 18.40
C ARG A 870 21.94 11.28 17.73
N HIS A 871 20.90 11.91 18.26
CA HIS A 871 20.41 13.21 17.83
C HIS A 871 20.54 14.24 18.96
N MET A 872 21.28 15.32 18.67
CA MET A 872 21.50 16.46 19.55
C MET A 872 21.47 17.74 18.72
N LYS A 873 21.14 18.87 19.35
CA LYS A 873 21.13 20.19 18.68
C LYS A 873 22.53 20.63 18.23
N GLU A 874 23.55 20.25 19.01
CA GLU A 874 24.97 20.47 18.73
C GLU A 874 25.74 19.16 18.96
N ASP A 875 26.83 18.92 18.22
CA ASP A 875 27.58 17.64 18.27
C ASP A 875 28.26 17.35 19.61
N HIS A 876 28.49 18.39 20.41
CA HIS A 876 29.02 18.35 21.77
C HIS A 876 28.41 19.48 22.61
N ILE A 877 28.41 19.34 23.94
CA ILE A 877 27.85 20.32 24.86
C ILE A 877 28.97 21.17 25.45
N ILE A 878 28.89 22.48 25.27
CA ILE A 878 29.85 23.45 25.81
C ILE A 878 29.23 24.11 27.05
N VAL A 879 29.96 24.07 28.17
CA VAL A 879 29.64 24.82 29.39
C VAL A 879 30.46 26.10 29.38
N ARG A 880 29.78 27.25 29.35
CA ARG A 880 30.42 28.56 29.26
C ARG A 880 30.89 29.06 30.62
N GLU A 881 31.94 29.86 30.64
CA GLU A 881 32.43 30.46 31.88
C GLU A 881 31.43 31.50 32.42
N GLY A 882 31.07 31.40 33.70
CA GLY A 882 30.06 32.26 34.33
C GLY A 882 28.59 31.88 34.07
N GLU A 883 28.35 30.76 33.37
CA GLU A 883 27.00 30.26 33.12
C GLU A 883 26.28 29.91 34.44
N GLN A 884 25.08 30.45 34.62
CA GLN A 884 24.27 30.24 35.82
C GLN A 884 23.18 29.19 35.58
N TYR A 885 22.82 28.48 36.65
CA TYR A 885 21.71 27.52 36.65
C TYR A 885 20.64 27.96 37.65
N PRO A 886 19.35 27.64 37.39
CA PRO A 886 18.27 28.00 38.30
C PRO A 886 18.45 27.32 39.66
N SER A 887 18.11 28.03 40.73
CA SER A 887 18.14 27.49 42.11
C SER A 887 17.05 26.44 42.37
N VAL A 888 16.05 26.40 41.49
CA VAL A 888 14.78 25.68 41.64
C VAL A 888 14.42 25.05 40.29
N PHE A 889 14.22 23.73 40.27
CA PHE A 889 13.85 22.97 39.06
C PHE A 889 12.38 22.59 39.13
N ASN A 890 11.56 23.24 38.31
CA ASN A 890 10.11 23.04 38.19
C ASN A 890 9.71 22.39 36.84
N ASP A 891 10.62 22.28 35.89
CA ASP A 891 10.41 21.64 34.59
C ASP A 891 11.66 20.85 34.19
N THR A 892 11.51 19.73 33.50
CA THR A 892 12.65 18.97 32.98
C THR A 892 13.44 19.75 31.91
N ASN A 893 12.81 20.72 31.26
CA ASN A 893 13.42 21.57 30.23
C ASN A 893 14.56 22.45 30.77
N VAL A 894 14.52 22.81 32.06
CA VAL A 894 15.52 23.69 32.68
C VAL A 894 16.76 22.95 33.20
N ILE A 895 16.83 21.62 33.07
CA ILE A 895 17.95 20.79 33.54
C ILE A 895 19.22 21.00 32.71
N GLY A 896 19.07 21.11 31.39
CA GLY A 896 20.17 21.16 30.43
C GLY A 896 19.77 20.60 29.07
N GLU A 897 20.77 20.45 28.21
CA GLU A 897 20.62 20.03 26.82
C GLU A 897 20.09 18.60 26.69
N GLU A 898 19.24 18.41 25.69
CA GLU A 898 18.57 17.14 25.39
C GLU A 898 19.39 16.28 24.43
N VAL A 899 19.48 14.99 24.74
CA VAL A 899 20.16 13.96 23.95
C VAL A 899 19.16 12.85 23.65
N LYS A 900 18.78 12.71 22.38
CA LYS A 900 17.92 11.63 21.91
C LYS A 900 18.77 10.53 21.29
N ILE A 901 18.51 9.28 21.68
CA ILE A 901 19.17 8.11 21.12
C ILE A 901 18.11 7.17 20.59
N SER A 902 18.19 6.89 19.29
CA SER A 902 17.32 5.94 18.60
C SER A 902 18.06 4.62 18.42
N TYR A 903 17.60 3.59 19.12
CA TYR A 903 18.06 2.21 18.92
C TYR A 903 17.16 1.53 17.91
N THR A 904 17.72 1.14 16.76
CA THR A 904 16.98 0.51 15.67
C THR A 904 17.46 -0.92 15.48
N ILE A 905 16.51 -1.86 15.47
CA ILE A 905 16.74 -3.27 15.19
C ILE A 905 15.95 -3.62 13.93
N ASN A 906 16.67 -3.85 12.83
CA ASN A 906 16.07 -4.30 11.57
C ASN A 906 16.41 -5.78 11.37
N ARG A 907 15.41 -6.61 11.17
CA ARG A 907 15.58 -8.04 10.91
C ARG A 907 15.60 -8.30 9.40
N ASP A 908 16.40 -9.26 8.99
CA ASP A 908 16.43 -9.72 7.62
C ASP A 908 15.16 -10.55 7.33
N VAL A 909 14.53 -10.32 6.19
CA VAL A 909 13.23 -10.93 5.84
C VAL A 909 13.40 -12.43 5.53
N ASP A 910 14.60 -12.81 5.07
CA ASP A 910 14.92 -14.17 4.62
C ASP A 910 15.50 -15.06 5.74
N MET A 911 15.64 -14.55 6.98
CA MET A 911 16.17 -15.29 8.12
C MET A 911 15.30 -15.17 9.36
N ALA A 912 14.99 -16.30 9.98
CA ALA A 912 14.32 -16.32 11.28
C ALA A 912 15.22 -15.73 12.37
N THR A 913 14.62 -14.94 13.28
CA THR A 913 15.35 -14.29 14.39
C THR A 913 14.66 -14.58 15.72
N PRO A 914 15.41 -14.72 16.83
CA PRO A 914 14.85 -15.03 18.14
C PRO A 914 14.17 -13.81 18.79
N PRO A 915 13.43 -13.99 19.90
CA PRO A 915 13.01 -12.89 20.75
C PRO A 915 14.26 -12.28 21.40
N LEU A 916 14.31 -10.96 21.45
CA LEU A 916 15.50 -10.23 21.87
C LEU A 916 15.22 -9.41 23.12
N LYS A 917 16.27 -9.19 23.90
CA LYS A 917 16.24 -8.31 25.06
C LYS A 917 17.29 -7.23 24.89
N LEU A 918 16.85 -5.97 24.76
CA LEU A 918 17.73 -4.82 24.70
C LEU A 918 17.94 -4.27 26.11
N ARG A 919 19.17 -4.23 26.58
CA ARG A 919 19.58 -3.63 27.85
C ARG A 919 20.35 -2.36 27.60
N VAL A 920 19.88 -1.23 28.11
CA VAL A 920 20.56 0.08 28.02
C VAL A 920 21.10 0.46 29.39
N LYS A 921 22.42 0.68 29.48
CA LYS A 921 23.14 1.04 30.70
C LYS A 921 23.80 2.41 30.54
N TYR A 922 23.58 3.32 31.47
CA TYR A 922 24.08 4.70 31.39
C TYR A 922 24.59 5.24 32.75
N PRO A 923 25.60 6.13 32.74
CA PRO A 923 26.14 6.75 33.95
C PRO A 923 25.14 7.75 34.53
N TYR A 924 24.63 7.45 35.73
CA TYR A 924 23.62 8.28 36.38
C TYR A 924 24.26 9.26 37.37
N LEU A 925 25.25 8.80 38.16
CA LEU A 925 25.89 9.60 39.19
C LEU A 925 27.40 9.69 38.97
N SER A 926 27.97 10.81 39.39
CA SER A 926 29.41 11.03 39.52
C SER A 926 29.98 10.34 40.77
N PRO A 927 31.31 10.29 40.94
CA PRO A 927 31.93 9.73 42.15
C PRO A 927 31.52 10.44 43.44
N ARG A 928 31.14 11.72 43.37
CA ARG A 928 30.60 12.48 44.52
C ARG A 928 29.08 12.48 44.60
N GLU A 929 28.39 11.61 43.87
CA GLU A 929 26.93 11.46 43.84
C GLU A 929 26.18 12.67 43.23
N ASN A 930 26.83 13.45 42.35
CA ASN A 930 26.09 14.44 41.55
C ASN A 930 25.48 13.75 40.32
N ILE A 931 24.30 14.20 39.88
CA ILE A 931 23.64 13.64 38.70
C ILE A 931 24.41 14.03 37.44
N LEU A 932 24.60 13.08 36.51
CA LEU A 932 25.27 13.30 35.23
C LEU A 932 24.26 13.30 34.07
N LEU A 933 23.61 12.15 33.83
CA LEU A 933 22.57 11.99 32.82
C LEU A 933 21.23 11.71 33.47
N TYR A 934 20.22 12.45 33.05
CA TYR A 934 18.86 12.36 33.56
C TYR A 934 17.92 11.79 32.51
N LEU A 935 17.34 10.61 32.78
CA LEU A 935 16.40 9.96 31.86
C LEU A 935 15.03 10.63 31.96
N THR A 936 14.54 11.20 30.86
CA THR A 936 13.26 11.93 30.82
C THR A 936 12.16 11.17 30.10
N HIS A 937 12.49 10.49 28.99
CA HIS A 937 11.50 9.73 28.22
C HIS A 937 12.11 8.45 27.63
N VAL A 938 11.33 7.38 27.63
CA VAL A 938 11.58 6.18 26.84
C VAL A 938 10.32 5.90 26.05
N THR A 939 10.41 5.90 24.73
CA THR A 939 9.32 5.52 23.83
C THR A 939 9.77 4.38 22.93
N SER A 940 8.83 3.56 22.51
CA SER A 940 9.12 2.39 21.69
C SER A 940 7.98 2.10 20.72
N SER A 941 8.29 1.36 19.68
CA SER A 941 7.29 0.75 18.79
C SER A 941 6.26 -0.10 19.56
N GLN A 942 5.05 -0.25 19.00
CA GLN A 942 3.84 -0.75 19.67
C GLN A 942 4.01 -2.12 20.37
N ASP A 943 4.87 -2.98 19.84
CA ASP A 943 5.09 -4.34 20.36
C ASP A 943 6.28 -4.46 21.32
N VAL A 944 7.11 -3.41 21.44
CA VAL A 944 8.28 -3.42 22.32
C VAL A 944 7.89 -2.97 23.72
N ARG A 945 8.24 -3.76 24.73
CA ARG A 945 7.93 -3.47 26.14
C ARG A 945 9.19 -3.11 26.93
N CYS A 946 9.32 -1.83 27.29
CA CYS A 946 10.43 -1.32 28.09
C CYS A 946 10.08 -1.17 29.58
N HIS A 947 10.90 -1.75 30.45
CA HIS A 947 10.75 -1.67 31.91
C HIS A 947 11.60 -0.52 32.46
N ALA A 948 11.20 0.73 32.16
CA ALA A 948 11.94 1.94 32.56
C ALA A 948 11.12 2.93 33.42
N ARG A 949 9.88 2.60 33.77
CA ARG A 949 8.93 3.54 34.42
C ARG A 949 9.48 4.19 35.69
N ASP A 950 10.14 3.42 36.55
CA ASP A 950 10.69 3.93 37.82
C ASP A 950 12.01 4.72 37.65
N LEU A 951 12.60 4.68 36.45
CA LEU A 951 13.84 5.38 36.12
C LEU A 951 13.60 6.65 35.30
N ILE A 952 12.40 6.82 34.75
CA ILE A 952 11.97 8.01 34.03
C ILE A 952 11.62 9.09 35.06
N ASN A 953 12.25 10.26 34.92
CA ASN A 953 12.07 11.39 35.82
C ASN A 953 12.04 10.97 37.30
N PRO A 954 13.11 10.35 37.83
CA PRO A 954 13.10 9.72 39.15
C PRO A 954 12.86 10.72 40.30
N LEU A 955 13.18 12.00 40.10
CA LEU A 955 12.90 13.08 41.04
C LEU A 955 11.48 13.66 40.90
N LYS A 956 10.68 13.13 39.96
CA LYS A 956 9.32 13.56 39.65
C LYS A 956 9.20 15.08 39.47
N ILE A 957 10.17 15.69 38.79
CA ILE A 957 10.21 17.13 38.54
C ILE A 957 9.06 17.49 37.63
N ASN A 958 8.17 18.37 38.11
CA ASN A 958 7.09 18.98 37.37
C ASN A 958 6.66 20.27 38.07
N HIS A 959 5.70 21.00 37.50
CA HIS A 959 5.22 22.28 38.04
C HIS A 959 4.71 22.19 39.49
N ASN A 960 4.27 20.99 39.93
CA ASN A 960 3.72 20.75 41.27
C ASN A 960 4.75 20.18 42.25
N ASN A 961 5.87 19.65 41.78
CA ASN A 961 6.91 19.03 42.59
C ASN A 961 8.28 19.54 42.17
N VAL A 962 8.76 20.47 42.98
CA VAL A 962 9.88 21.34 42.68
C VAL A 962 11.10 20.92 43.49
N HIS A 963 12.26 20.83 42.85
CA HIS A 963 13.49 20.37 43.50
C HIS A 963 14.55 21.46 43.63
N THR A 964 15.10 21.60 44.83
CA THR A 964 16.27 22.45 45.14
C THR A 964 17.53 21.60 45.21
N LEU A 965 18.62 22.08 44.58
CA LEU A 965 19.86 21.32 44.39
C LEU A 965 20.91 21.60 45.47
N THR A 966 21.44 20.53 46.09
CA THR A 966 22.66 20.59 46.91
C THR A 966 23.82 19.91 46.18
N LEU A 967 24.53 20.65 45.34
CA LEU A 967 25.69 20.14 44.59
C LEU A 967 26.96 20.08 45.43
N LYS A 968 27.66 18.94 45.37
CA LYS A 968 29.01 18.77 45.95
C LYS A 968 30.07 19.19 44.91
N LYS A 969 31.03 20.06 45.26
CA LYS A 969 32.12 20.43 44.34
C LYS A 969 32.99 19.21 44.05
N GLU A 970 33.32 18.93 42.80
CA GLU A 970 34.14 17.77 42.42
C GLU A 970 35.08 18.08 41.25
N THR A 971 36.12 17.28 41.11
CA THR A 971 37.04 17.31 39.95
C THR A 971 36.79 16.05 39.15
N LEU A 972 36.37 16.20 37.88
CA LEU A 972 36.12 15.07 36.99
C LEU A 972 37.39 14.85 36.17
N SER A 973 38.26 13.97 36.65
CA SER A 973 39.59 13.72 36.10
C SER A 973 39.63 12.72 34.93
N ASP A 974 38.56 11.95 34.71
CA ASP A 974 38.50 10.97 33.63
C ASP A 974 37.98 11.60 32.34
N PHE A 975 38.77 11.52 31.27
CA PHE A 975 38.33 11.89 29.91
C PHE A 975 37.14 11.04 29.41
N LEU A 976 36.84 9.93 30.09
CA LEU A 976 35.77 8.99 29.76
C LEU A 976 35.01 8.56 31.03
N VAL A 977 33.73 8.92 31.13
CA VAL A 977 32.84 8.52 32.22
C VAL A 977 31.93 7.39 31.72
N GLY A 978 32.20 6.17 32.17
CA GLY A 978 31.46 4.98 31.78
C GLY A 978 31.08 4.09 32.96
N CYS A 979 30.27 3.07 32.71
CA CYS A 979 29.68 2.20 33.74
C CYS A 979 30.58 1.13 34.35
N LYS A 980 31.89 1.19 34.09
CA LYS A 980 32.88 0.30 34.72
C LYS A 980 33.34 0.88 36.07
N ASP A 981 33.56 2.19 36.11
CA ASP A 981 34.17 2.87 37.26
C ASP A 981 33.17 3.78 38.01
N HIS A 982 31.93 3.90 37.53
CA HIS A 982 30.92 4.86 38.03
C HIS A 982 29.52 4.23 38.24
N PRO A 983 28.71 4.73 39.20
CA PRO A 983 27.36 4.23 39.44
C PRO A 983 26.43 4.45 38.24
N CYS A 984 25.90 3.35 37.71
CA CYS A 984 25.01 3.36 36.54
C CYS A 984 23.62 2.83 36.85
N LYS A 985 22.67 3.31 36.05
CA LYS A 985 21.32 2.75 35.97
C LYS A 985 21.18 1.97 34.67
N SER A 986 20.29 0.98 34.67
CA SER A 986 19.95 0.21 33.47
C SER A 986 18.49 -0.13 33.44
N PHE A 987 17.93 -0.19 32.24
CA PHE A 987 16.61 -0.75 31.99
C PHE A 987 16.66 -1.72 30.82
N ASP A 988 15.67 -2.62 30.81
CA ASP A 988 15.56 -3.68 29.84
C ASP A 988 14.27 -3.49 29.01
N CYS A 989 14.38 -3.68 27.69
CA CYS A 989 13.27 -3.73 26.74
C CYS A 989 13.16 -5.12 26.13
N SER A 990 11.97 -5.71 26.19
CA SER A 990 11.66 -6.97 25.51
C SER A 990 11.16 -6.67 24.11
N ILE A 991 11.81 -7.28 23.11
CA ILE A 991 11.57 -7.05 21.69
C ILE A 991 11.04 -8.38 21.08
N PRO A 992 9.75 -8.47 20.74
CA PRO A 992 9.17 -9.65 20.11
C PRO A 992 9.61 -9.81 18.64
N HIS A 993 9.12 -10.84 17.95
CA HIS A 993 9.39 -11.14 16.54
C HIS A 993 8.71 -10.12 15.60
N VAL A 994 9.27 -8.92 15.48
CA VAL A 994 8.73 -7.84 14.62
C VAL A 994 9.81 -7.35 13.67
N ASN A 995 9.52 -7.25 12.36
CA ASN A 995 10.53 -7.02 11.33
C ASN A 995 11.42 -5.80 11.60
N ASN A 996 10.84 -4.68 12.03
CA ASN A 996 11.58 -3.50 12.47
C ASN A 996 11.11 -3.08 13.86
N SER A 997 12.06 -2.78 14.74
CA SER A 997 11.77 -2.33 16.10
C SER A 997 12.65 -1.13 16.43
N GLN A 998 12.02 -0.09 16.99
CA GLN A 998 12.70 1.13 17.41
C GLN A 998 12.43 1.40 18.89
N VAL A 999 13.49 1.77 19.61
CA VAL A 999 13.44 2.24 21.00
C VAL A 999 14.15 3.58 21.08
N ASN A 1000 13.39 4.63 21.37
CA ASN A 1000 13.87 5.99 21.50
C ASN A 1000 14.05 6.34 22.98
N VAL A 1001 15.24 6.76 23.34
CA VAL A 1001 15.63 7.10 24.71
C VAL A 1001 16.06 8.55 24.75
N THR A 1002 15.42 9.35 25.59
CA THR A 1002 15.72 10.77 25.76
C THR A 1002 16.37 11.00 27.11
N PHE A 1003 17.58 11.53 27.08
CA PHE A 1003 18.32 11.99 28.24
C PHE A 1003 18.41 13.51 28.23
N ARG A 1004 18.59 14.09 29.41
CA ARG A 1004 19.08 15.45 29.58
C ARG A 1004 20.39 15.42 30.35
N VAL A 1005 21.36 16.19 29.87
CA VAL A 1005 22.62 16.38 30.58
C VAL A 1005 22.35 17.30 31.76
N TRP A 1006 22.73 16.87 32.96
CA TRP A 1006 22.53 17.63 34.18
C TRP A 1006 23.58 18.74 34.29
N LYS A 1007 23.36 19.81 33.53
CA LYS A 1007 24.30 20.94 33.36
C LYS A 1007 24.84 21.53 34.66
N PRO A 1008 24.06 21.63 35.77
CA PRO A 1008 24.56 22.14 37.05
C PRO A 1008 25.81 21.41 37.59
N THR A 1009 25.91 20.10 37.35
CA THR A 1009 27.08 19.30 37.77
C THR A 1009 28.33 19.76 37.04
N PHE A 1010 28.24 19.96 35.73
CA PHE A 1010 29.36 20.37 34.89
C PHE A 1010 29.73 21.85 35.07
N ILE A 1011 28.79 22.72 35.43
CA ILE A 1011 29.10 24.11 35.80
C ILE A 1011 30.01 24.15 37.04
N LYS A 1012 29.67 23.39 38.09
CA LYS A 1012 30.39 23.40 39.38
C LYS A 1012 31.64 22.51 39.41
N ALA A 1013 31.70 21.47 38.58
CA ALA A 1013 32.83 20.55 38.52
C ALA A 1013 34.06 21.17 37.83
N GLU A 1014 35.26 20.72 38.19
CA GLU A 1014 36.52 21.10 37.53
C GLU A 1014 36.92 20.01 36.49
N PHE A 1015 36.92 20.37 35.21
CA PHE A 1015 37.34 19.52 34.08
C PHE A 1015 37.58 20.36 32.81
N THR A 1016 38.22 19.78 31.79
CA THR A 1016 38.45 20.43 30.47
C THR A 1016 37.51 19.87 29.40
N SER A 1017 37.49 18.55 29.22
CA SER A 1017 36.61 17.84 28.29
C SER A 1017 36.44 16.39 28.75
N LEU A 1018 35.22 15.86 28.69
CA LEU A 1018 34.91 14.49 29.07
C LEU A 1018 33.88 13.87 28.12
N HIS A 1019 33.87 12.54 28.04
CA HIS A 1019 32.91 11.76 27.27
C HIS A 1019 32.13 10.83 28.18
N MET A 1020 30.81 10.95 28.24
CA MET A 1020 29.94 9.96 28.87
C MET A 1020 29.58 8.86 27.87
N ILE A 1021 29.73 7.58 28.25
CA ILE A 1021 29.35 6.44 27.39
C ILE A 1021 28.05 5.80 27.89
N ILE A 1022 27.09 5.67 26.99
CA ILE A 1022 25.88 4.85 27.17
C ILE A 1022 26.09 3.54 26.41
N HIS A 1023 26.00 2.42 27.12
CA HIS A 1023 26.22 1.08 26.60
C HIS A 1023 24.88 0.36 26.41
N ALA A 1024 24.56 0.01 25.17
CA ALA A 1024 23.38 -0.78 24.84
C ALA A 1024 23.78 -2.17 24.36
N THR A 1025 23.16 -3.21 24.92
CA THR A 1025 23.46 -4.62 24.65
C THR A 1025 22.21 -5.36 24.23
N LEU A 1026 22.34 -6.21 23.22
CA LEU A 1026 21.27 -7.05 22.68
C LEU A 1026 21.53 -8.50 23.09
N GLU A 1027 20.61 -9.08 23.85
CA GLU A 1027 20.69 -10.44 24.36
C GLU A 1027 19.66 -11.33 23.63
N ASN A 1028 20.10 -12.52 23.22
CA ASN A 1028 19.23 -13.55 22.65
C ASN A 1028 18.58 -14.36 23.78
N GLN A 1029 17.25 -14.48 23.77
CA GLN A 1029 16.51 -15.27 24.76
C GLN A 1029 16.46 -16.78 24.46
N ASN A 1030 16.77 -17.20 23.23
CA ASN A 1030 16.80 -18.61 22.82
C ASN A 1030 18.21 -19.02 22.34
N THR A 1031 19.11 -19.27 23.29
CA THR A 1031 20.53 -19.60 23.06
C THR A 1031 20.78 -21.01 22.53
N ASP A 1032 19.75 -21.88 22.59
CA ASP A 1032 19.87 -23.27 22.18
C ASP A 1032 19.89 -23.42 20.66
N LEU A 1033 19.09 -22.62 19.94
CA LEU A 1033 19.04 -22.62 18.47
C LEU A 1033 19.74 -21.42 17.83
N PHE A 1034 19.68 -20.24 18.45
CA PHE A 1034 20.13 -19.01 17.81
C PHE A 1034 21.40 -18.44 18.45
N MET A 1035 22.19 -17.75 17.64
CA MET A 1035 23.34 -16.96 18.09
C MET A 1035 23.33 -15.59 17.44
N LEU A 1036 23.78 -14.58 18.19
CA LEU A 1036 23.95 -13.21 17.68
C LEU A 1036 25.35 -13.03 17.11
N SER A 1037 25.44 -12.30 16.00
CA SER A 1037 26.73 -11.89 15.45
C SER A 1037 27.48 -10.97 16.43
N SER A 1038 28.81 -11.07 16.45
CA SER A 1038 29.66 -10.21 17.29
C SER A 1038 29.54 -8.73 16.94
N THR A 1039 29.10 -8.40 15.72
CA THR A 1039 28.87 -7.03 15.26
C THR A 1039 27.53 -6.46 15.70
N ASN A 1040 26.59 -7.29 16.18
CA ASN A 1040 25.22 -6.89 16.50
C ASN A 1040 24.87 -7.02 17.99
N ASN A 1041 25.85 -7.39 18.82
CA ASN A 1041 25.64 -7.63 20.25
C ASN A 1041 25.58 -6.34 21.10
N ALA A 1042 26.24 -5.25 20.68
CA ALA A 1042 26.34 -4.04 21.49
C ALA A 1042 26.56 -2.75 20.68
N ARG A 1043 26.09 -1.61 21.20
CA ARG A 1043 26.31 -0.27 20.65
C ARG A 1043 26.67 0.70 21.77
N ASP A 1044 27.74 1.47 21.56
CA ASP A 1044 28.17 2.53 22.46
C ASP A 1044 27.85 3.90 21.87
N VAL A 1045 27.17 4.73 22.65
CA VAL A 1045 26.90 6.12 22.29
C VAL A 1045 27.70 7.03 23.22
N LYS A 1046 28.52 7.91 22.65
CA LYS A 1046 29.34 8.88 23.40
C LYS A 1046 28.65 10.23 23.43
N ILE A 1047 28.64 10.88 24.59
CA ILE A 1047 28.17 12.26 24.78
C ILE A 1047 29.35 13.09 25.27
N GLN A 1048 29.77 14.08 24.50
CA GLN A 1048 30.90 14.94 24.86
C GLN A 1048 30.40 16.20 25.58
N VAL A 1049 31.04 16.51 26.71
CA VAL A 1049 30.85 17.76 27.45
C VAL A 1049 32.22 18.42 27.65
N SER A 1050 32.35 19.68 27.28
CA SER A 1050 33.58 20.46 27.43
C SER A 1050 33.31 21.80 28.11
N LYS A 1051 34.33 22.35 28.77
CA LYS A 1051 34.32 23.75 29.17
C LYS A 1051 34.92 24.60 28.07
N GLU A 1052 34.36 25.77 27.86
CA GLU A 1052 34.90 26.76 26.92
C GLU A 1052 36.33 27.12 27.34
N ALA A 1053 37.31 26.69 26.56
CA ALA A 1053 38.69 27.12 26.75
C ALA A 1053 38.82 28.52 26.14
N LEU A 1054 39.30 29.49 26.92
CA LEU A 1054 39.71 30.81 26.43
C LEU A 1054 40.69 30.63 25.27
N GLY A 1055 40.16 30.69 24.05
CA GLY A 1055 40.90 30.75 22.80
C GLY A 1055 41.55 32.12 22.65
N GLY A 1056 42.47 32.47 23.56
CA GLY A 1056 43.45 33.50 23.30
C GLY A 1056 44.50 32.95 22.35
N ILE A 1057 44.71 33.61 21.21
CA ILE A 1057 45.82 33.28 20.31
C ILE A 1057 47.13 33.34 21.13
N PRO A 1058 47.91 32.25 21.19
CA PRO A 1058 49.17 32.25 21.93
C PRO A 1058 50.07 33.41 21.48
N LEU A 1059 50.62 34.17 22.43
CA LEU A 1059 51.49 35.32 22.16
C LEU A 1059 52.62 35.02 21.15
N TRP A 1060 53.11 33.78 21.10
CA TRP A 1060 54.12 33.35 20.13
C TRP A 1060 53.63 33.41 18.67
N ILE A 1061 52.35 33.15 18.40
CA ILE A 1061 51.77 33.26 17.04
C ILE A 1061 51.71 34.72 16.62
N ILE A 1062 51.35 35.64 17.53
CA ILE A 1062 51.38 37.09 17.26
C ILE A 1062 52.82 37.55 16.97
N ILE A 1063 53.79 37.09 17.76
CA ILE A 1063 55.21 37.41 17.56
C ILE A 1063 55.72 36.87 16.21
N VAL A 1064 55.35 35.64 15.84
CA VAL A 1064 55.72 35.04 14.55
C VAL A 1064 55.06 35.77 13.37
N SER A 1065 53.80 36.17 13.50
CA SER A 1065 53.11 36.97 12.47
C SER A 1065 53.74 38.35 12.29
N ILE A 1066 54.17 39.02 13.37
CA ILE A 1066 54.90 40.29 13.29
C ILE A 1066 56.26 40.10 12.60
N LEU A 1067 57.01 39.05 12.95
CA LEU A 1067 58.30 38.74 12.33
C LEU A 1067 58.17 38.44 10.83
N ILE A 1068 57.17 37.66 10.42
CA ILE A 1068 56.89 37.37 9.01
C ILE A 1068 56.46 38.64 8.28
N GLY A 1069 55.60 39.46 8.89
CA GLY A 1069 55.17 40.74 8.32
C GLY A 1069 56.35 41.70 8.08
N LEU A 1070 57.26 41.81 9.04
CA LEU A 1070 58.49 42.61 8.91
C LEU A 1070 59.44 42.06 7.85
N LEU A 1071 59.55 40.74 7.73
CA LEU A 1071 60.36 40.09 6.68
C LEU A 1071 59.81 40.42 5.27
N ILE A 1072 58.49 40.33 5.10
CA ILE A 1072 57.84 40.67 3.83
C ILE A 1072 58.02 42.15 3.52
N LEU A 1073 57.85 43.04 4.50
CA LEU A 1073 58.08 44.47 4.34
C LEU A 1073 59.54 44.77 3.91
N ALA A 1074 60.52 44.11 4.53
CA ALA A 1074 61.93 44.25 4.17
C ALA A 1074 62.21 43.75 2.74
N LEU A 1075 61.61 42.63 2.33
CA LEU A 1075 61.70 42.10 0.97
C LEU A 1075 61.06 43.06 -0.06
N VAL A 1076 59.92 43.67 0.27
CA VAL A 1076 59.27 44.67 -0.59
C VAL A 1076 60.12 45.93 -0.70
N ILE A 1077 60.67 46.44 0.41
CA ILE A 1077 61.60 47.59 0.38
C ILE A 1077 62.83 47.26 -0.46
N PHE A 1078 63.41 46.06 -0.31
CA PHE A 1078 64.54 45.61 -1.12
C PHE A 1078 64.19 45.49 -2.60
N ALA A 1079 63.01 44.97 -2.93
CA ALA A 1079 62.52 44.89 -4.31
C ALA A 1079 62.31 46.29 -4.92
N LEU A 1080 61.70 47.22 -4.17
CA LEU A 1080 61.51 48.62 -4.59
C LEU A 1080 62.85 49.36 -4.75
N TRP A 1081 63.83 49.09 -3.88
CA TRP A 1081 65.19 49.63 -4.00
C TRP A 1081 65.91 49.09 -5.25
N LYS A 1082 65.83 47.78 -5.50
CA LYS A 1082 66.42 47.16 -6.70
C LYS A 1082 65.72 47.56 -8.00
N ALA A 1083 64.41 47.83 -7.94
CA ALA A 1083 63.62 48.38 -9.04
C ALA A 1083 63.86 49.89 -9.28
N GLY A 1084 64.73 50.54 -8.50
CA GLY A 1084 65.14 51.93 -8.72
C GLY A 1084 64.15 52.98 -8.19
N PHE A 1085 63.13 52.58 -7.43
CA PHE A 1085 62.07 53.47 -6.93
C PHE A 1085 62.59 54.54 -5.95
N PHE A 1086 63.70 54.27 -5.26
CA PHE A 1086 64.33 55.20 -4.31
C PHE A 1086 65.51 55.99 -4.88
N LYS A 1087 65.78 55.93 -6.20
CA LYS A 1087 66.76 56.81 -6.85
C LYS A 1087 66.15 58.19 -7.09
N ARG A 1088 66.26 59.06 -6.10
CA ARG A 1088 65.96 60.49 -6.23
C ARG A 1088 67.06 61.14 -7.08
N LYS A 1089 66.69 61.88 -8.14
CA LYS A 1089 67.59 62.81 -8.85
C LYS A 1089 68.25 63.74 -7.81
N SER A 1090 69.56 63.94 -7.93
CA SER A 1090 70.30 64.94 -7.17
C SER A 1090 69.73 66.33 -7.45
N MET A 1091 69.74 67.23 -6.46
CA MET A 1091 69.30 68.62 -6.59
C MET A 1091 70.07 69.38 -7.69
N GLU A 1092 71.27 68.94 -8.06
CA GLU A 1092 72.05 69.50 -9.17
C GLU A 1092 71.47 69.21 -10.57
N ASP A 1093 70.62 68.19 -10.72
CA ASP A 1093 69.97 67.84 -11.99
C ASP A 1093 68.62 68.57 -12.17
N MET A 1094 68.07 69.19 -11.11
CA MET A 1094 66.82 69.97 -11.17
C MET A 1094 67.05 71.46 -11.41
N GLU A 1095 68.25 72.01 -11.16
CA GLU A 1095 68.57 73.43 -11.38
C GLU A 1095 69.05 73.77 -12.81
N LYS A 1096 69.15 72.79 -13.72
CA LYS A 1096 69.55 73.04 -15.13
C LYS A 1096 68.43 72.95 -16.16
N GLU A 1097 67.25 72.45 -15.82
CA GLU A 1097 66.09 72.46 -16.74
C GLU A 1097 65.21 73.72 -16.59
N ASP A 1098 65.29 74.46 -15.47
CA ASP A 1098 64.65 75.78 -15.33
C ASP A 1098 65.42 76.93 -16.03
N MET A 1099 66.50 76.60 -16.75
CA MET A 1099 67.15 77.49 -17.72
C MET A 1099 67.33 76.78 -19.08
N LYS A 1100 66.27 76.19 -19.64
CA LYS A 1100 66.00 76.14 -21.09
C LYS A 1100 64.72 75.34 -21.37
N ASN A 1101 63.64 76.08 -21.61
CA ASN A 1101 62.39 75.72 -22.31
C ASN A 1101 61.41 74.77 -21.62
#